data_AF-H0X822-F1
#
_entry.id   AF-H0X822-F1
#
_cell.length_a   1.000
_cell.length_b   1.000
_cell.length_c   1.000
_cell.angle_alpha   90.00
_cell.angle_beta   90.00
_cell.angle_gamma   90.00
#
_symmetry.space_group_name_H-M   'P 1'
#
loop_
_entity.id
_entity.type
_entity.pdbx_description
1 polymer ?
#
loop_
_entity_poly.entity_id
_entity_poly.type
_entity_poly.pdbx_seq_one_letter_code
_entity_poly.pdbx_strand_id
1 'polypeptide(L)'
;MAHLLGSQACMESLRKDLTDLQGAIVDVFSRAGPVRFPSWKFPDRVACDLDMVDLLEHYDHVPGDPEFTQLSHAVLLELVIDRLLLLLQSCASYLENLGSEQMMPSARAVGPCMSVGLTVRRFWNSLLKLGMLYQQAAPQKKTKQGDAPTSKSTAKGEPAKSLERMTAKFFKPPSPVLGLPQTCQELESIPVRVSLQCPTMTSKNTKSIHSQTIETALVPCDACTSVQGSLQEVGKVVISLCQSQNLPSSLAQFQQLVQDSMGLRPLPAATVSHWAAEQSKDLMRLSKHMGTLSQLVSPLRTQLGEAEGQKAELKKQVDKLEQALQQKEGARQQQAEEAEQRLAEWEHDKQHLLTEISDLKMKVADLDRELKQQQESMQAVEAKAKQLQEESERRVVAERQVQQLEEQVQLLAGRLEGASQQICWASTELDKEKARVDSMVRHQESLQAKQRALLQQLDSLDQEREELRSSLDKAEAQKACVEEQLQDLKGEKEQGWCQLRAQQEMLQSLQREKQGLEQVTTDLRLTIVELEQQLVELRERERLLVAFPDLHRPSEAQIQSRRPGVVGPRQHVPTDSGNVTDDMEKQVKANDIRIQVLQKENGRLQSMLSKIREVAQQGALQLIPQDQLWSLPSKGTQGAASPVQAQRVSP
;
A
#
# COMPACT_ATOMS: atom_id res chain seq x y z
N MET A 1 -13.23 -3.92 -9.34
CA MET A 1 -14.69 -3.64 -9.46
C MET A 1 -14.94 -2.23 -9.98
N ALA A 2 -14.89 -1.18 -9.15
CA ALA A 2 -15.34 0.17 -9.53
C ALA A 2 -14.73 0.76 -10.83
N HIS A 3 -13.45 0.49 -11.13
CA HIS A 3 -12.75 1.05 -12.30
C HIS A 3 -13.26 0.62 -13.68
N LEU A 4 -14.27 -0.27 -13.78
CA LEU A 4 -14.89 -0.68 -15.05
C LEU A 4 -16.21 0.06 -15.35
N LEU A 5 -16.80 0.73 -14.37
CA LEU A 5 -18.08 1.45 -14.52
C LEU A 5 -17.91 2.63 -15.48
N GLY A 6 -18.68 2.60 -16.58
CA GLY A 6 -18.62 3.60 -17.65
C GLY A 6 -17.52 3.37 -18.71
N SER A 7 -16.77 2.27 -18.65
CA SER A 7 -15.76 1.95 -19.68
C SER A 7 -16.40 1.69 -21.06
N GLN A 8 -15.91 2.36 -22.11
CA GLN A 8 -16.51 2.35 -23.45
C GLN A 8 -16.72 0.93 -24.01
N ALA A 9 -15.69 0.07 -23.99
CA ALA A 9 -15.80 -1.30 -24.50
C ALA A 9 -16.85 -2.15 -23.75
N CYS A 10 -17.13 -1.84 -22.48
CA CYS A 10 -18.18 -2.51 -21.72
C CYS A 10 -19.57 -1.95 -22.07
N MET A 11 -19.69 -0.63 -22.33
CA MET A 11 -20.90 -0.02 -22.89
C MET A 11 -21.24 -0.65 -24.25
N GLU A 12 -20.26 -0.73 -25.16
CA GLU A 12 -20.42 -1.32 -26.50
C GLU A 12 -20.85 -2.80 -26.44
N SER A 13 -20.27 -3.58 -25.52
CA SER A 13 -20.73 -4.96 -25.26
C SER A 13 -22.20 -4.99 -24.82
N LEU A 14 -22.57 -4.23 -23.79
CA LEU A 14 -23.94 -4.22 -23.26
C LEU A 14 -24.97 -3.78 -24.30
N ARG A 15 -24.64 -2.81 -25.17
CA ARG A 15 -25.48 -2.37 -26.29
C ARG A 15 -25.70 -3.49 -27.30
N LYS A 16 -24.65 -4.27 -27.60
CA LYS A 16 -24.74 -5.45 -28.44
C LYS A 16 -25.56 -6.56 -27.77
N ASP A 17 -25.27 -6.89 -26.51
CA ASP A 17 -25.98 -7.93 -25.75
C ASP A 17 -27.48 -7.63 -25.67
N LEU A 18 -27.87 -6.35 -25.49
CA LEU A 18 -29.26 -5.88 -25.56
C LEU A 18 -29.89 -6.05 -26.95
N THR A 19 -29.12 -5.80 -28.01
CA THR A 19 -29.59 -5.96 -29.40
C THR A 19 -29.82 -7.44 -29.73
N ASP A 20 -28.88 -8.31 -29.37
CA ASP A 20 -28.96 -9.77 -29.57
C ASP A 20 -30.13 -10.35 -28.74
N LEU A 21 -30.32 -9.91 -27.48
CA LEU A 21 -31.47 -10.28 -26.65
C LEU A 21 -32.81 -9.79 -27.22
N GLN A 22 -32.88 -8.56 -27.73
CA GLN A 22 -34.09 -8.05 -28.38
C GLN A 22 -34.41 -8.84 -29.66
N GLY A 23 -33.40 -9.25 -30.43
CA GLY A 23 -33.57 -10.16 -31.57
C GLY A 23 -34.15 -11.53 -31.16
N ALA A 24 -33.65 -12.12 -30.07
CA ALA A 24 -34.18 -13.37 -29.54
C ALA A 24 -35.64 -13.25 -29.04
N ILE A 25 -36.00 -12.13 -28.40
CA ILE A 25 -37.38 -11.83 -28.00
C ILE A 25 -38.29 -11.73 -29.23
N VAL A 26 -37.84 -11.12 -30.33
CA VAL A 26 -38.61 -11.00 -31.57
C VAL A 26 -38.85 -12.36 -32.25
N ASP A 27 -37.87 -13.28 -32.30
CA ASP A 27 -38.11 -14.65 -32.81
C ASP A 27 -39.15 -15.38 -31.96
N VAL A 28 -39.05 -15.31 -30.62
CA VAL A 28 -40.04 -15.94 -29.73
C VAL A 28 -41.43 -15.30 -29.91
N PHE A 29 -41.52 -13.96 -30.00
CA PHE A 29 -42.79 -13.27 -30.26
C PHE A 29 -43.40 -13.63 -31.62
N SER A 30 -42.59 -13.92 -32.65
CA SER A 30 -43.10 -14.35 -33.96
C SER A 30 -43.87 -15.68 -33.91
N ARG A 31 -43.62 -16.50 -32.88
CA ARG A 31 -44.22 -17.84 -32.68
C ARG A 31 -45.25 -17.87 -31.55
N ALA A 32 -45.05 -17.06 -30.51
CA ALA A 32 -45.86 -17.03 -29.29
C ALA A 32 -46.87 -15.88 -29.22
N GLY A 33 -46.68 -14.84 -30.04
CA GLY A 33 -47.27 -13.52 -29.85
C GLY A 33 -46.52 -12.69 -28.80
N PRO A 34 -46.68 -11.34 -28.81
CA PRO A 34 -46.09 -10.47 -27.80
C PRO A 34 -46.79 -10.65 -26.44
N VAL A 35 -46.00 -10.80 -25.37
CA VAL A 35 -46.53 -10.96 -24.01
C VAL A 35 -46.43 -9.67 -23.19
N ARG A 36 -47.54 -9.30 -22.53
CA ARG A 36 -47.65 -8.04 -21.79
C ARG A 36 -47.35 -8.22 -20.30
N PHE A 37 -46.09 -7.98 -19.95
CA PHE A 37 -45.60 -7.86 -18.58
C PHE A 37 -45.05 -6.43 -18.37
N PRO A 38 -45.12 -5.86 -17.15
CA PRO A 38 -44.47 -4.59 -16.85
C PRO A 38 -42.94 -4.74 -16.97
N SER A 39 -42.24 -3.67 -17.35
CA SER A 39 -40.78 -3.67 -17.40
C SER A 39 -40.16 -3.70 -16.02
N TRP A 40 -39.06 -4.43 -15.88
CA TRP A 40 -38.18 -4.41 -14.73
C TRP A 40 -37.51 -3.04 -14.56
N LYS A 41 -37.00 -2.44 -15.65
CA LYS A 41 -36.32 -1.14 -15.63
C LYS A 41 -37.29 0.04 -15.55
N PHE A 42 -38.45 -0.08 -16.18
CA PHE A 42 -39.48 0.98 -16.25
C PHE A 42 -40.86 0.43 -15.83
N PRO A 43 -41.14 0.23 -14.53
CA PRO A 43 -42.37 -0.44 -14.06
C PRO A 43 -43.70 0.16 -14.55
N ASP A 44 -43.72 1.45 -14.87
CA ASP A 44 -44.89 2.16 -15.42
C ASP A 44 -45.13 1.88 -16.93
N ARG A 45 -44.25 1.10 -17.58
CA ARG A 45 -44.30 0.74 -19.01
C ARG A 45 -44.37 -0.78 -19.18
N VAL A 46 -44.97 -1.22 -20.29
CA VAL A 46 -45.01 -2.65 -20.67
C VAL A 46 -43.70 -3.03 -21.37
N ALA A 47 -43.04 -4.11 -20.95
CA ALA A 47 -41.70 -4.48 -21.41
C ALA A 47 -41.61 -4.75 -22.93
N CYS A 48 -42.69 -5.28 -23.53
CA CYS A 48 -42.80 -5.53 -24.96
C CYS A 48 -43.05 -4.26 -25.79
N ASP A 49 -43.54 -3.19 -25.15
CA ASP A 49 -43.90 -1.92 -25.79
C ASP A 49 -42.81 -0.84 -25.54
N LEU A 50 -41.61 -1.25 -25.09
CA LEU A 50 -40.44 -0.40 -24.94
C LEU A 50 -39.66 -0.31 -26.26
N ASP A 51 -39.49 0.91 -26.76
CA ASP A 51 -38.62 1.17 -27.90
C ASP A 51 -37.15 1.03 -27.50
N MET A 52 -36.51 -0.05 -27.98
CA MET A 52 -35.11 -0.34 -27.72
C MET A 52 -34.15 0.44 -28.63
N VAL A 53 -34.64 1.05 -29.72
CA VAL A 53 -33.81 1.93 -30.56
C VAL A 53 -33.64 3.26 -29.85
N ASP A 54 -34.73 3.91 -29.44
CA ASP A 54 -34.70 5.16 -28.66
C ASP A 54 -33.88 5.01 -27.37
N LEU A 55 -34.05 3.89 -26.65
CA LEU A 55 -33.33 3.64 -25.39
C LEU A 55 -31.83 3.40 -25.62
N LEU A 56 -31.43 2.76 -26.73
CA LEU A 56 -30.02 2.61 -27.07
C LEU A 56 -29.44 3.92 -27.63
N GLU A 57 -30.16 4.71 -28.40
CA GLU A 57 -29.66 6.03 -28.82
C GLU A 57 -29.47 6.98 -27.62
N HIS A 58 -30.36 6.92 -26.62
CA HIS A 58 -30.28 7.79 -25.44
C HIS A 58 -29.17 7.41 -24.44
N TYR A 59 -28.92 6.11 -24.18
CA TYR A 59 -27.96 5.65 -23.15
C TYR A 59 -26.65 5.12 -23.76
N ASP A 60 -25.77 6.02 -24.22
CA ASP A 60 -24.46 5.69 -24.81
C ASP A 60 -23.27 6.23 -23.98
N HIS A 61 -22.03 5.91 -24.40
CA HIS A 61 -20.81 6.44 -23.84
C HIS A 61 -20.57 7.90 -24.27
N VAL A 62 -20.54 8.83 -23.31
CA VAL A 62 -20.33 10.26 -23.58
C VAL A 62 -18.94 10.69 -23.10
N PRO A 63 -17.96 10.87 -24.01
CA PRO A 63 -16.60 11.22 -23.62
C PRO A 63 -16.56 12.65 -23.03
N GLY A 64 -16.22 12.74 -21.75
CA GLY A 64 -16.20 13.99 -20.98
C GLY A 64 -17.27 14.07 -19.89
N ASP A 65 -18.30 13.22 -19.92
CA ASP A 65 -19.30 13.11 -18.85
C ASP A 65 -19.25 11.72 -18.19
N PRO A 66 -18.48 11.56 -17.10
CA PRO A 66 -18.37 10.29 -16.40
C PRO A 66 -19.64 9.95 -15.60
N GLU A 67 -20.43 10.93 -15.16
CA GLU A 67 -21.63 10.69 -14.35
C GLU A 67 -22.77 10.17 -15.23
N PHE A 68 -23.04 10.82 -16.37
CA PHE A 68 -23.99 10.32 -17.36
C PHE A 68 -23.56 8.98 -17.96
N THR A 69 -22.25 8.78 -18.20
CA THR A 69 -21.75 7.50 -18.72
C THR A 69 -21.88 6.36 -17.70
N GLN A 70 -21.66 6.61 -16.40
CA GLN A 70 -21.90 5.62 -15.35
C GLN A 70 -23.39 5.34 -15.13
N LEU A 71 -24.25 6.37 -15.20
CA LEU A 71 -25.70 6.22 -15.17
C LEU A 71 -26.19 5.36 -16.35
N SER A 72 -25.72 5.65 -17.56
CA SER A 72 -26.05 4.90 -18.77
C SER A 72 -25.60 3.45 -18.66
N HIS A 73 -24.40 3.18 -18.14
CA HIS A 73 -23.91 1.82 -17.88
C HIS A 73 -24.85 1.05 -16.93
N ALA A 74 -25.29 1.68 -15.83
CA ALA A 74 -26.23 1.08 -14.91
C ALA A 74 -27.61 0.84 -15.54
N VAL A 75 -28.11 1.77 -16.38
CA VAL A 75 -29.38 1.60 -17.09
C VAL A 75 -29.30 0.48 -18.13
N LEU A 76 -28.20 0.34 -18.87
CA LEU A 76 -28.00 -0.77 -19.82
C LEU A 76 -27.97 -2.13 -19.10
N LEU A 77 -27.30 -2.25 -17.94
CA LEU A 77 -27.31 -3.47 -17.12
C LEU A 77 -28.73 -3.83 -16.64
N GLU A 78 -29.48 -2.86 -16.13
CA GLU A 78 -30.88 -3.06 -15.72
C GLU A 78 -31.80 -3.41 -16.91
N LEU A 79 -31.51 -2.90 -18.11
CA LEU A 79 -32.19 -3.29 -19.34
C LEU A 79 -31.82 -4.73 -19.77
N VAL A 80 -30.60 -5.22 -19.52
CA VAL A 80 -30.25 -6.62 -19.79
C VAL A 80 -31.07 -7.55 -18.91
N ILE A 81 -31.27 -7.19 -17.63
CA ILE A 81 -32.18 -7.91 -16.72
C ILE A 81 -33.62 -7.85 -17.23
N ASP A 82 -34.10 -6.69 -17.69
CA ASP A 82 -35.44 -6.51 -18.28
C ASP A 82 -35.67 -7.40 -19.51
N ARG A 83 -34.74 -7.40 -20.49
CA ARG A 83 -34.82 -8.24 -21.69
C ARG A 83 -34.76 -9.73 -21.33
N LEU A 84 -33.86 -10.15 -20.43
CA LEU A 84 -33.77 -11.55 -19.97
C LEU A 84 -35.05 -12.01 -19.26
N LEU A 85 -35.66 -11.16 -18.44
CA LEU A 85 -36.94 -11.46 -17.79
C LEU A 85 -38.08 -11.56 -18.81
N LEU A 86 -38.17 -10.63 -19.77
CA LEU A 86 -39.17 -10.69 -20.84
C LEU A 86 -39.01 -11.95 -21.70
N LEU A 87 -37.79 -12.36 -22.03
CA LEU A 87 -37.50 -13.59 -22.77
C LEU A 87 -37.88 -14.85 -21.98
N LEU A 88 -37.59 -14.90 -20.68
CA LEU A 88 -38.02 -16.01 -19.82
C LEU A 88 -39.56 -16.06 -19.68
N GLN A 89 -40.22 -14.90 -19.61
CA GLN A 89 -41.67 -14.78 -19.51
C GLN A 89 -42.38 -15.16 -20.81
N SER A 90 -41.84 -14.78 -21.97
CA SER A 90 -42.37 -15.16 -23.28
C SER A 90 -42.18 -16.64 -23.55
N CYS A 91 -41.01 -17.21 -23.24
CA CYS A 91 -40.76 -18.64 -23.31
C CYS A 91 -41.67 -19.42 -22.34
N ALA A 92 -41.87 -18.94 -21.11
CA ALA A 92 -42.80 -19.58 -20.17
C ALA A 92 -44.26 -19.55 -20.68
N SER A 93 -44.71 -18.44 -21.26
CA SER A 93 -46.04 -18.34 -21.86
C SER A 93 -46.19 -19.22 -23.10
N TYR A 94 -45.15 -19.35 -23.93
CA TYR A 94 -45.14 -20.25 -25.08
C TYR A 94 -45.25 -21.72 -24.66
N LEU A 95 -44.49 -22.13 -23.64
CA LEU A 95 -44.54 -23.48 -23.07
C LEU A 95 -45.90 -23.78 -22.41
N GLU A 96 -46.53 -22.80 -21.76
CA GLU A 96 -47.88 -22.95 -21.19
C GLU A 96 -48.97 -23.05 -22.26
N ASN A 97 -48.83 -22.32 -23.36
CA ASN A 97 -49.72 -22.42 -24.54
C ASN A 97 -49.55 -23.76 -25.26
N LEU A 98 -48.32 -24.26 -25.44
CA LEU A 98 -48.06 -25.59 -26.02
C LEU A 98 -48.64 -26.75 -25.19
N GLY A 99 -48.77 -26.57 -23.87
CA GLY A 99 -49.34 -27.56 -22.96
C GLY A 99 -50.87 -27.55 -22.85
N SER A 100 -51.58 -26.70 -23.61
CA SER A 100 -53.03 -26.50 -23.49
C SER A 100 -53.70 -26.46 -24.87
N GLU A 101 -54.64 -27.36 -25.17
CA GLU A 101 -55.36 -27.40 -26.46
C GLU A 101 -56.38 -26.24 -26.67
N GLN A 102 -56.17 -25.10 -26.02
CA GLN A 102 -57.10 -23.97 -26.03
C GLN A 102 -56.59 -22.87 -26.98
N MET A 103 -57.11 -22.86 -28.21
CA MET A 103 -56.64 -22.04 -29.33
C MET A 103 -56.98 -20.53 -29.26
N MET A 104 -56.97 -19.94 -28.05
CA MET A 104 -56.99 -18.48 -27.83
C MET A 104 -56.20 -18.13 -26.55
N PRO A 105 -55.27 -17.15 -26.59
CA PRO A 105 -54.55 -16.70 -25.40
C PRO A 105 -55.52 -16.10 -24.36
N SER A 106 -55.49 -16.61 -23.14
CA SER A 106 -56.22 -15.98 -22.04
C SER A 106 -55.52 -14.69 -21.63
N ALA A 107 -56.16 -13.54 -21.88
CA ALA A 107 -55.68 -12.21 -21.47
C ALA A 107 -55.80 -12.01 -19.94
N ARG A 108 -55.14 -12.86 -19.17
CA ARG A 108 -55.14 -12.84 -17.70
C ARG A 108 -54.16 -11.78 -17.22
N ALA A 109 -54.68 -10.67 -16.70
CA ALA A 109 -53.88 -9.62 -16.07
C ALA A 109 -52.95 -10.22 -15.01
N VAL A 110 -51.64 -10.09 -15.21
CA VAL A 110 -50.63 -10.63 -14.31
C VAL A 110 -50.43 -9.65 -13.16
N GLY A 111 -50.56 -10.14 -11.93
CA GLY A 111 -50.39 -9.33 -10.71
C GLY A 111 -48.95 -8.82 -10.54
N PRO A 112 -48.75 -7.72 -9.77
CA PRO A 112 -47.46 -7.01 -9.68
C PRO A 112 -46.44 -7.76 -8.80
N CYS A 113 -45.87 -8.83 -9.32
CA CYS A 113 -44.86 -9.67 -8.66
C CYS A 113 -43.65 -9.92 -9.58
N MET A 114 -43.01 -8.85 -10.07
CA MET A 114 -41.77 -8.90 -10.85
C MET A 114 -40.56 -9.29 -9.96
N SER A 115 -40.50 -10.54 -9.51
CA SER A 115 -39.28 -11.10 -8.92
C SER A 115 -38.63 -12.09 -9.88
N VAL A 116 -37.31 -11.97 -10.01
CA VAL A 116 -36.48 -12.84 -10.87
C VAL A 116 -36.69 -14.31 -10.49
N GLY A 117 -36.69 -14.61 -9.19
CA GLY A 117 -36.88 -15.96 -8.67
C GLY A 117 -38.24 -16.60 -9.02
N LEU A 118 -39.34 -15.83 -8.97
CA LEU A 118 -40.66 -16.36 -9.38
C LEU A 118 -40.76 -16.52 -10.90
N THR A 119 -40.18 -15.59 -11.68
CA THR A 119 -40.13 -15.68 -13.15
C THR A 119 -39.37 -16.93 -13.60
N VAL A 120 -38.14 -17.12 -13.11
CA VAL A 120 -37.29 -18.29 -13.37
C VAL A 120 -37.96 -19.58 -12.91
N ARG A 121 -38.57 -19.59 -11.71
CA ARG A 121 -39.31 -20.77 -11.21
C ARG A 121 -40.53 -21.11 -12.07
N ARG A 122 -41.26 -20.12 -12.59
CA ARG A 122 -42.39 -20.36 -13.52
C ARG A 122 -41.90 -20.98 -14.83
N PHE A 123 -40.86 -20.42 -15.43
CA PHE A 123 -40.23 -20.97 -16.64
C PHE A 123 -39.83 -22.44 -16.46
N TRP A 124 -39.05 -22.76 -15.42
CA TRP A 124 -38.63 -24.15 -15.16
C TRP A 124 -39.80 -25.09 -14.86
N ASN A 125 -40.81 -24.65 -14.10
CA ASN A 125 -42.03 -25.45 -13.87
C ASN A 125 -42.76 -25.77 -15.18
N SER A 126 -42.85 -24.82 -16.11
CA SER A 126 -43.54 -25.02 -17.39
C SER A 126 -42.71 -25.87 -18.37
N LEU A 127 -41.37 -25.75 -18.35
CA LEU A 127 -40.48 -26.66 -19.08
C LEU A 127 -40.56 -28.10 -18.54
N LEU A 128 -40.58 -28.29 -17.23
CA LEU A 128 -40.73 -29.61 -16.59
C LEU A 128 -42.09 -30.25 -16.94
N LYS A 129 -43.18 -29.48 -16.97
CA LYS A 129 -44.49 -29.97 -17.45
C LYS A 129 -44.42 -30.47 -18.89
N LEU A 130 -43.80 -29.73 -19.80
CA LEU A 130 -43.64 -30.16 -21.19
C LEU A 130 -42.78 -31.43 -21.30
N GLY A 131 -41.71 -31.53 -20.49
CA GLY A 131 -40.90 -32.75 -20.39
C GLY A 131 -41.72 -33.98 -19.94
N MET A 132 -42.60 -33.81 -18.94
CA MET A 132 -43.51 -34.87 -18.50
C MET A 132 -44.52 -35.29 -19.59
N LEU A 133 -45.07 -34.33 -20.34
CA LEU A 133 -45.97 -34.62 -21.47
C LEU A 133 -45.23 -35.39 -22.58
N TYR A 134 -44.01 -34.97 -22.94
CA TYR A 134 -43.18 -35.66 -23.93
C TYR A 134 -42.82 -37.08 -23.49
N GLN A 135 -42.50 -37.27 -22.20
CA GLN A 135 -42.19 -38.59 -21.65
C GLN A 135 -43.42 -39.52 -21.59
N GLN A 136 -44.63 -38.99 -21.41
CA GLN A 136 -45.88 -39.76 -21.50
C GLN A 136 -46.25 -40.14 -22.94
N ALA A 137 -45.80 -39.37 -23.94
CA ALA A 137 -46.06 -39.64 -25.36
C ALA A 137 -45.11 -40.66 -26.02
N ALA A 138 -44.05 -41.12 -25.32
CA ALA A 138 -43.01 -41.97 -25.88
C ALA A 138 -43.28 -43.50 -25.70
N PRO A 139 -43.53 -44.28 -26.77
CA PRO A 139 -43.79 -45.72 -26.64
C PRO A 139 -42.50 -46.52 -26.37
N GLN A 140 -42.56 -47.36 -25.33
CA GLN A 140 -41.52 -48.31 -24.90
C GLN A 140 -40.96 -49.19 -26.04
N LYS A 141 -39.73 -48.91 -26.49
CA LYS A 141 -39.05 -49.68 -27.56
C LYS A 141 -37.91 -50.58 -27.05
N LYS A 142 -38.32 -51.59 -26.27
CA LYS A 142 -37.65 -52.88 -25.94
C LYS A 142 -36.12 -52.94 -25.99
N THR A 143 -35.52 -53.08 -24.81
CA THR A 143 -34.24 -53.79 -24.62
C THR A 143 -34.35 -55.25 -25.10
N LYS A 144 -33.42 -55.72 -25.94
CA LYS A 144 -32.81 -57.07 -25.97
C LYS A 144 -31.90 -57.17 -27.21
N GLN A 145 -30.60 -57.42 -27.01
CA GLN A 145 -29.71 -57.94 -28.05
C GLN A 145 -28.79 -58.99 -27.43
N GLY A 146 -28.75 -60.16 -28.03
CA GLY A 146 -28.03 -61.34 -27.55
C GLY A 146 -28.36 -62.52 -28.44
N ASP A 147 -27.32 -63.11 -29.01
CA ASP A 147 -27.26 -64.34 -29.82
C ASP A 147 -28.01 -64.40 -31.17
N ALA A 148 -27.32 -65.06 -32.11
CA ALA A 148 -27.75 -65.44 -33.45
C ALA A 148 -28.08 -66.97 -33.43
N PRO A 149 -28.45 -67.70 -34.53
CA PRO A 149 -28.17 -67.38 -35.93
C PRO A 149 -29.24 -67.77 -37.00
N THR A 150 -28.89 -67.49 -38.27
CA THR A 150 -29.30 -68.19 -39.51
C THR A 150 -30.79 -68.42 -39.83
N SER A 151 -31.25 -67.77 -40.90
CA SER A 151 -31.80 -68.48 -42.08
C SER A 151 -31.82 -67.54 -43.31
N LYS A 152 -31.86 -68.10 -44.53
CA LYS A 152 -31.94 -67.34 -45.80
C LYS A 152 -33.40 -67.26 -46.27
N SER A 153 -33.80 -66.14 -46.86
CA SER A 153 -34.87 -66.13 -47.86
C SER A 153 -34.72 -64.97 -48.85
N THR A 154 -35.17 -65.19 -50.09
CA THR A 154 -35.07 -64.26 -51.22
C THR A 154 -36.46 -63.68 -51.53
N ALA A 155 -36.57 -62.37 -51.75
CA ALA A 155 -37.70 -61.79 -52.50
C ALA A 155 -37.34 -60.41 -53.10
N LYS A 156 -37.89 -60.11 -54.29
CA LYS A 156 -37.98 -58.75 -54.84
C LYS A 156 -39.20 -58.04 -54.24
N GLY A 157 -39.23 -56.70 -54.24
CA GLY A 157 -40.51 -55.98 -54.07
C GLY A 157 -40.46 -54.50 -53.74
N GLU A 158 -40.13 -53.65 -54.71
CA GLU A 158 -40.88 -52.39 -54.87
C GLU A 158 -42.27 -52.74 -55.46
N PRO A 159 -43.37 -51.98 -55.19
CA PRO A 159 -43.44 -50.54 -55.53
C PRO A 159 -44.25 -49.61 -54.60
N ALA A 160 -44.10 -48.31 -54.87
CA ALA A 160 -44.87 -47.21 -54.29
C ALA A 160 -46.34 -47.12 -54.75
N LYS A 161 -47.19 -46.39 -53.99
CA LYS A 161 -48.01 -45.23 -54.45
C LYS A 161 -49.13 -44.80 -53.46
N SER A 162 -49.69 -43.62 -53.74
CA SER A 162 -50.93 -43.00 -53.22
C SER A 162 -50.82 -42.26 -51.86
N LEU A 163 -51.55 -41.16 -51.61
CA LEU A 163 -52.56 -40.49 -52.45
C LEU A 163 -52.54 -38.93 -52.38
N GLU A 164 -52.90 -38.36 -53.53
CA GLU A 164 -53.38 -37.00 -53.88
C GLU A 164 -54.58 -36.47 -53.04
N ARG A 165 -55.09 -35.23 -53.10
CA ARG A 165 -54.74 -33.90 -53.72
C ARG A 165 -55.84 -32.89 -53.32
N MET A 166 -55.54 -31.58 -53.22
CA MET A 166 -56.54 -30.49 -53.38
C MET A 166 -55.95 -29.38 -54.26
N THR A 167 -56.30 -29.27 -55.55
CA THR A 167 -57.51 -28.69 -56.20
C THR A 167 -57.43 -27.19 -56.51
N ALA A 168 -57.20 -26.89 -57.79
CA ALA A 168 -57.71 -25.69 -58.47
C ALA A 168 -58.29 -26.11 -59.84
N LYS A 169 -59.30 -25.41 -60.34
CA LYS A 169 -59.96 -25.65 -61.65
C LYS A 169 -59.66 -24.47 -62.56
N PHE A 170 -59.46 -24.66 -63.87
CA PHE A 170 -59.95 -23.72 -64.90
C PHE A 170 -60.16 -24.44 -66.26
N PHE A 171 -61.31 -24.13 -66.86
CA PHE A 171 -62.00 -24.53 -68.10
C PHE A 171 -61.26 -25.10 -69.33
N LYS A 172 -62.00 -25.90 -70.10
CA LYS A 172 -61.84 -26.20 -71.55
C LYS A 172 -63.24 -26.41 -72.17
N PRO A 173 -63.45 -26.15 -73.47
CA PRO A 173 -64.10 -27.13 -74.35
C PRO A 173 -63.44 -27.19 -75.77
N PRO A 174 -63.91 -28.03 -76.74
CA PRO A 174 -63.03 -28.63 -77.76
C PRO A 174 -63.44 -28.42 -79.24
N SER A 175 -62.70 -29.04 -80.17
CA SER A 175 -63.15 -29.37 -81.53
C SER A 175 -62.51 -30.70 -82.03
N PRO A 176 -63.17 -31.54 -82.86
CA PRO A 176 -62.63 -32.85 -83.28
C PRO A 176 -62.60 -33.15 -84.80
N VAL A 177 -61.52 -33.83 -85.24
CA VAL A 177 -61.51 -35.08 -86.05
C VAL A 177 -61.83 -35.10 -87.57
N LEU A 178 -61.01 -35.89 -88.30
CA LEU A 178 -61.15 -36.57 -89.61
C LEU A 178 -61.08 -35.80 -90.96
N GLY A 179 -60.47 -36.47 -91.95
CA GLY A 179 -60.50 -36.14 -93.38
C GLY A 179 -59.68 -37.13 -94.25
N LEU A 180 -60.34 -37.89 -95.15
CA LEU A 180 -59.80 -38.83 -96.16
C LEU A 180 -61.01 -39.33 -97.02
N PRO A 181 -60.87 -39.95 -98.23
CA PRO A 181 -59.80 -39.95 -99.25
C PRO A 181 -60.29 -39.36 -100.61
N GLN A 182 -59.57 -39.58 -101.72
CA GLN A 182 -60.12 -39.45 -103.07
C GLN A 182 -59.60 -40.56 -104.04
N THR A 183 -60.30 -40.71 -105.18
CA THR A 183 -60.33 -41.78 -106.20
C THR A 183 -59.27 -41.62 -107.34
N CYS A 184 -59.12 -42.45 -108.39
CA CYS A 184 -59.87 -43.61 -108.93
C CYS A 184 -58.99 -44.57 -109.80
N GLN A 185 -59.65 -45.60 -110.37
CA GLN A 185 -59.48 -46.38 -111.65
C GLN A 185 -58.24 -46.15 -112.57
N GLU A 186 -57.81 -47.10 -113.43
CA GLU A 186 -58.57 -47.75 -114.54
C GLU A 186 -57.87 -49.01 -115.13
N LEU A 187 -58.54 -49.76 -116.03
CA LEU A 187 -58.04 -50.99 -116.69
C LEU A 187 -58.76 -51.24 -118.03
N GLU A 188 -58.03 -51.45 -119.14
CA GLU A 188 -58.57 -51.97 -120.41
C GLU A 188 -57.60 -52.95 -121.13
N SER A 189 -58.12 -53.69 -122.13
CA SER A 189 -57.39 -54.73 -122.86
C SER A 189 -57.90 -54.91 -124.30
N ILE A 190 -57.01 -55.19 -125.26
CA ILE A 190 -57.36 -55.27 -126.70
C ILE A 190 -56.79 -56.55 -127.35
N PRO A 191 -57.63 -57.39 -127.99
CA PRO A 191 -57.20 -58.50 -128.85
C PRO A 191 -57.36 -58.17 -130.35
N VAL A 192 -56.35 -58.47 -131.17
CA VAL A 192 -56.42 -58.34 -132.63
C VAL A 192 -56.69 -59.69 -133.29
N ARG A 193 -57.68 -59.76 -134.19
CA ARG A 193 -57.99 -60.94 -135.02
C ARG A 193 -57.79 -60.58 -136.49
N VAL A 194 -56.94 -61.35 -137.20
CA VAL A 194 -56.66 -61.14 -138.63
C VAL A 194 -57.60 -61.98 -139.48
N SER A 195 -58.19 -61.38 -140.52
CA SER A 195 -59.12 -62.05 -141.45
C SER A 195 -58.39 -62.74 -142.59
N LEU A 196 -58.78 -63.98 -142.90
CA LEU A 196 -58.44 -64.65 -144.16
C LEU A 196 -59.34 -64.12 -145.29
N GLN A 197 -58.74 -63.74 -146.42
CA GLN A 197 -59.46 -63.18 -147.57
C GLN A 197 -59.28 -64.07 -148.80
N CYS A 198 -60.24 -64.97 -149.04
CA CYS A 198 -60.30 -65.79 -150.26
C CYS A 198 -60.93 -65.01 -151.43
N PRO A 199 -60.27 -64.87 -152.59
CA PRO A 199 -60.87 -64.27 -153.78
C PRO A 199 -61.76 -65.26 -154.54
N THR A 200 -63.04 -65.35 -154.18
CA THR A 200 -64.03 -66.17 -154.91
C THR A 200 -64.51 -65.45 -156.18
N MET A 201 -63.71 -65.44 -157.25
CA MET A 201 -64.12 -64.90 -158.55
C MET A 201 -64.66 -65.98 -159.49
N THR A 202 -65.95 -66.25 -159.31
CA THR A 202 -66.95 -66.52 -160.37
C THR A 202 -66.46 -67.20 -161.65
N SER A 203 -66.75 -68.51 -161.74
CA SER A 203 -66.85 -69.25 -162.99
C SER A 203 -67.60 -68.46 -164.08
N LYS A 204 -66.95 -68.24 -165.23
CA LYS A 204 -67.66 -67.88 -166.48
C LYS A 204 -68.40 -69.13 -166.96
N ASN A 205 -69.67 -69.22 -166.59
CA ASN A 205 -70.56 -70.35 -166.91
C ASN A 205 -70.93 -70.37 -168.41
N THR A 206 -69.99 -70.79 -169.26
CA THR A 206 -70.25 -71.14 -170.65
C THR A 206 -71.06 -72.45 -170.67
N LYS A 207 -72.39 -72.30 -170.74
CA LYS A 207 -73.36 -73.40 -170.80
C LYS A 207 -73.19 -74.24 -172.07
N SER A 208 -72.23 -75.16 -172.03
CA SER A 208 -72.01 -76.17 -173.06
C SER A 208 -73.10 -77.24 -172.96
N ILE A 209 -74.30 -76.96 -173.51
CA ILE A 209 -75.36 -77.97 -173.69
C ILE A 209 -75.01 -78.80 -174.93
N HIS A 210 -73.92 -79.56 -174.82
CA HIS A 210 -73.51 -80.57 -175.79
C HIS A 210 -73.59 -81.92 -175.09
N SER A 211 -74.67 -82.66 -175.34
CA SER A 211 -74.73 -84.08 -174.99
C SER A 211 -73.62 -84.82 -175.74
N GLN A 212 -72.64 -85.37 -175.03
CA GLN A 212 -71.57 -86.15 -175.66
C GLN A 212 -72.16 -87.30 -176.47
N THR A 213 -71.97 -87.24 -177.78
CA THR A 213 -72.17 -88.37 -178.68
C THR A 213 -71.10 -89.43 -178.40
N ILE A 214 -71.36 -90.68 -178.80
CA ILE A 214 -70.45 -91.82 -178.52
C ILE A 214 -69.02 -91.55 -179.04
N GLU A 215 -68.89 -90.82 -180.15
CA GLU A 215 -67.60 -90.43 -180.74
C GLU A 215 -66.85 -89.35 -179.94
N THR A 216 -67.55 -88.51 -179.17
CA THR A 216 -66.95 -87.46 -178.32
C THR A 216 -66.78 -87.88 -176.85
N ALA A 217 -67.21 -89.09 -176.48
CA ALA A 217 -67.05 -89.64 -175.14
C ALA A 217 -65.59 -90.05 -174.80
N LEU A 218 -64.73 -90.21 -175.81
CA LEU A 218 -63.34 -90.67 -175.66
C LEU A 218 -62.30 -89.55 -175.58
N VAL A 219 -62.71 -88.28 -175.64
CA VAL A 219 -61.82 -87.11 -175.54
C VAL A 219 -62.13 -86.34 -174.24
N PRO A 220 -61.14 -86.10 -173.35
CA PRO A 220 -61.36 -85.37 -172.11
C PRO A 220 -61.62 -83.88 -172.38
N CYS A 221 -62.54 -83.28 -171.64
CA CYS A 221 -62.89 -81.86 -171.77
C CYS A 221 -61.93 -80.92 -171.01
N ASP A 222 -61.85 -79.66 -171.43
CA ASP A 222 -60.93 -78.65 -170.89
C ASP A 222 -61.07 -78.43 -169.38
N ALA A 223 -62.29 -78.59 -168.84
CA ALA A 223 -62.55 -78.50 -167.40
C ALA A 223 -61.80 -79.60 -166.61
N CYS A 224 -61.75 -80.83 -167.13
CA CYS A 224 -60.96 -81.91 -166.51
C CYS A 224 -59.45 -81.60 -166.58
N THR A 225 -58.97 -81.11 -167.72
CA THR A 225 -57.56 -80.72 -167.90
C THR A 225 -57.15 -79.60 -166.94
N SER A 226 -58.00 -78.58 -166.78
CA SER A 226 -57.77 -77.45 -165.87
C SER A 226 -57.79 -77.84 -164.38
N VAL A 227 -58.72 -78.73 -163.99
CA VAL A 227 -58.76 -79.30 -162.62
C VAL A 227 -57.52 -80.15 -162.34
N GLN A 228 -57.06 -80.96 -163.30
CA GLN A 228 -55.85 -81.75 -163.14
C GLN A 228 -54.57 -80.90 -163.05
N GLY A 229 -54.46 -79.82 -163.85
CA GLY A 229 -53.36 -78.86 -163.72
C GLY A 229 -53.34 -78.18 -162.34
N SER A 230 -54.50 -77.75 -161.85
CA SER A 230 -54.64 -77.19 -160.50
C SER A 230 -54.24 -78.20 -159.41
N LEU A 231 -54.65 -79.46 -159.57
CA LEU A 231 -54.32 -80.55 -158.64
C LEU A 231 -52.81 -80.87 -158.62
N GLN A 232 -52.12 -80.72 -159.75
CA GLN A 232 -50.67 -80.86 -159.83
C GLN A 232 -49.94 -79.73 -159.10
N GLU A 233 -50.35 -78.46 -159.27
CA GLU A 233 -49.72 -77.33 -158.56
C GLU A 233 -49.94 -77.39 -157.04
N VAL A 234 -51.17 -77.63 -156.57
CA VAL A 234 -51.42 -77.83 -155.13
C VAL A 234 -50.67 -79.07 -154.61
N GLY A 235 -50.46 -80.07 -155.46
CA GLY A 235 -49.61 -81.22 -155.18
C GLY A 235 -48.16 -80.81 -154.88
N LYS A 236 -47.52 -80.05 -155.77
CA LYS A 236 -46.15 -79.52 -155.58
C LYS A 236 -46.02 -78.72 -154.28
N VAL A 237 -47.02 -77.89 -153.94
CA VAL A 237 -47.02 -77.12 -152.69
C VAL A 237 -47.05 -78.06 -151.47
N VAL A 238 -47.94 -79.07 -151.45
CA VAL A 238 -47.99 -80.06 -150.35
C VAL A 238 -46.69 -80.85 -150.21
N ILE A 239 -46.08 -81.24 -151.34
CA ILE A 239 -44.77 -81.90 -151.38
C ILE A 239 -43.68 -81.02 -150.74
N SER A 240 -43.58 -79.75 -151.17
CA SER A 240 -42.60 -78.79 -150.65
C SER A 240 -42.79 -78.50 -149.16
N LEU A 241 -44.05 -78.46 -148.69
CA LEU A 241 -44.37 -78.23 -147.30
C LEU A 241 -43.96 -79.43 -146.43
N CYS A 242 -44.23 -80.66 -146.88
CA CYS A 242 -43.70 -81.88 -146.25
C CYS A 242 -42.16 -81.85 -146.19
N GLN A 243 -41.49 -81.57 -147.30
CA GLN A 243 -40.03 -81.50 -147.38
C GLN A 243 -39.46 -80.42 -146.43
N SER A 244 -40.07 -79.25 -146.34
CA SER A 244 -39.65 -78.16 -145.43
C SER A 244 -39.70 -78.57 -143.94
N GLN A 245 -40.58 -79.51 -143.59
CA GLN A 245 -40.71 -80.07 -142.24
C GLN A 245 -39.98 -81.41 -142.08
N ASN A 246 -39.13 -81.78 -143.04
CA ASN A 246 -38.42 -83.07 -143.13
C ASN A 246 -39.35 -84.31 -143.06
N LEU A 247 -40.59 -84.18 -143.54
CA LEU A 247 -41.56 -85.27 -143.62
C LEU A 247 -41.50 -85.95 -144.99
N PRO A 248 -41.60 -87.29 -145.06
CA PRO A 248 -41.73 -87.99 -146.34
C PRO A 248 -43.05 -87.62 -147.02
N SER A 249 -43.00 -87.45 -148.33
CA SER A 249 -44.17 -87.23 -149.18
C SER A 249 -44.44 -88.47 -150.03
N SER A 250 -45.66 -89.01 -149.94
CA SER A 250 -46.13 -90.09 -150.82
C SER A 250 -46.61 -89.52 -152.15
N LEU A 251 -47.10 -88.27 -152.14
CA LEU A 251 -47.49 -87.60 -153.38
C LEU A 251 -46.30 -87.37 -154.31
N ALA A 252 -45.12 -87.03 -153.79
CA ALA A 252 -43.90 -86.90 -154.59
C ALA A 252 -43.53 -88.20 -155.31
N GLN A 253 -43.60 -89.33 -154.61
CA GLN A 253 -43.31 -90.66 -155.16
C GLN A 253 -44.33 -91.04 -156.23
N PHE A 254 -45.61 -90.76 -156.00
CA PHE A 254 -46.67 -91.03 -156.98
C PHE A 254 -46.61 -90.08 -158.19
N GLN A 255 -46.31 -88.79 -157.98
CA GLN A 255 -46.14 -87.80 -159.03
C GLN A 255 -45.03 -88.22 -160.00
N GLN A 256 -43.87 -88.61 -159.47
CA GLN A 256 -42.75 -89.14 -160.26
C GLN A 256 -43.21 -90.29 -161.16
N LEU A 257 -43.83 -91.32 -160.55
CA LEU A 257 -44.24 -92.55 -161.23
C LEU A 257 -45.35 -92.33 -162.26
N VAL A 258 -46.28 -91.39 -162.03
CA VAL A 258 -47.31 -90.98 -163.01
C VAL A 258 -46.69 -90.20 -164.17
N GLN A 259 -45.75 -89.30 -163.89
CA GLN A 259 -45.09 -88.47 -164.89
C GLN A 259 -44.20 -89.32 -165.82
N ASP A 260 -43.49 -90.31 -165.28
CA ASP A 260 -42.66 -91.26 -166.01
C ASP A 260 -43.50 -92.23 -166.89
N SER A 261 -44.74 -92.55 -166.50
CA SER A 261 -45.56 -93.60 -167.16
C SER A 261 -46.66 -93.10 -168.10
N MET A 262 -47.20 -91.89 -167.90
CA MET A 262 -48.28 -91.32 -168.74
C MET A 262 -47.91 -89.99 -169.43
N GLY A 263 -46.79 -89.37 -169.05
CA GLY A 263 -46.33 -88.11 -169.62
C GLY A 263 -47.35 -86.97 -169.46
N LEU A 264 -47.49 -86.15 -170.50
CA LEU A 264 -48.39 -84.98 -170.52
C LEU A 264 -49.83 -85.29 -170.99
N ARG A 265 -50.28 -86.54 -170.93
CA ARG A 265 -51.69 -86.88 -171.24
C ARG A 265 -52.60 -86.60 -170.04
N PRO A 266 -53.85 -86.14 -170.26
CA PRO A 266 -54.85 -86.07 -169.19
C PRO A 266 -55.02 -87.42 -168.51
N LEU A 267 -54.95 -87.42 -167.18
CA LEU A 267 -54.92 -88.60 -166.34
C LEU A 267 -56.30 -89.28 -166.29
N PRO A 268 -56.37 -90.63 -166.34
CA PRO A 268 -57.59 -91.36 -166.05
C PRO A 268 -58.14 -91.05 -164.65
N ALA A 269 -59.47 -91.09 -164.49
CA ALA A 269 -60.13 -90.75 -163.22
C ALA A 269 -59.63 -91.59 -162.02
N ALA A 270 -59.21 -92.85 -162.25
CA ALA A 270 -58.60 -93.69 -161.22
C ALA A 270 -57.26 -93.11 -160.71
N THR A 271 -56.41 -92.63 -161.63
CA THR A 271 -55.11 -92.01 -161.31
C THR A 271 -55.30 -90.67 -160.57
N VAL A 272 -56.30 -89.88 -160.95
CA VAL A 272 -56.68 -88.63 -160.26
C VAL A 272 -57.17 -88.91 -158.83
N SER A 273 -58.01 -89.93 -158.65
CA SER A 273 -58.46 -90.37 -157.32
C SER A 273 -57.30 -90.85 -156.44
N HIS A 274 -56.32 -91.54 -157.03
CA HIS A 274 -55.12 -91.98 -156.30
C HIS A 274 -54.22 -90.79 -155.92
N TRP A 275 -54.05 -89.79 -156.80
CA TRP A 275 -53.34 -88.55 -156.51
C TRP A 275 -53.94 -87.82 -155.29
N ALA A 276 -55.27 -87.67 -155.27
CA ALA A 276 -55.98 -87.06 -154.15
C ALA A 276 -55.81 -87.87 -152.84
N ALA A 277 -55.71 -89.20 -152.91
CA ALA A 277 -55.44 -90.06 -151.76
C ALA A 277 -54.01 -89.86 -151.21
N GLU A 278 -52.98 -89.85 -152.07
CA GLU A 278 -51.59 -89.60 -151.64
C GLU A 278 -51.41 -88.17 -151.09
N GLN A 279 -52.04 -87.17 -151.71
CA GLN A 279 -52.06 -85.79 -151.21
C GLN A 279 -52.72 -85.69 -149.83
N SER A 280 -53.79 -86.46 -149.61
CA SER A 280 -54.49 -86.52 -148.31
C SER A 280 -53.62 -87.16 -147.21
N LYS A 281 -52.81 -88.18 -147.54
CA LYS A 281 -51.84 -88.76 -146.59
C LYS A 281 -50.78 -87.74 -146.18
N ASP A 282 -50.28 -86.96 -147.12
CA ASP A 282 -49.25 -85.94 -146.88
C ASP A 282 -49.78 -84.79 -146.00
N LEU A 283 -50.98 -84.28 -146.31
CA LEU A 283 -51.70 -83.33 -145.45
C LEU A 283 -51.99 -83.89 -144.05
N MET A 284 -52.30 -85.18 -143.93
CA MET A 284 -52.48 -85.85 -142.63
C MET A 284 -51.18 -85.91 -141.82
N ARG A 285 -50.01 -86.14 -142.45
CA ARG A 285 -48.71 -86.08 -141.76
C ARG A 285 -48.41 -84.68 -141.24
N LEU A 286 -48.64 -83.65 -142.06
CA LEU A 286 -48.47 -82.24 -141.67
C LEU A 286 -49.40 -81.85 -140.51
N SER A 287 -50.67 -82.24 -140.57
CA SER A 287 -51.64 -82.02 -139.49
C SER A 287 -51.21 -82.70 -138.19
N LYS A 288 -50.76 -83.96 -138.25
CA LYS A 288 -50.20 -84.69 -137.09
C LYS A 288 -48.96 -83.99 -136.52
N HIS A 289 -48.05 -83.51 -137.37
CA HIS A 289 -46.84 -82.81 -136.93
C HIS A 289 -47.17 -81.48 -136.22
N MET A 290 -48.06 -80.67 -136.80
CA MET A 290 -48.56 -79.44 -136.18
C MET A 290 -49.25 -79.72 -134.83
N GLY A 291 -50.02 -80.82 -134.75
CA GLY A 291 -50.58 -81.32 -133.50
C GLY A 291 -49.51 -81.62 -132.44
N THR A 292 -48.45 -82.35 -132.79
CA THR A 292 -47.34 -82.64 -131.86
C THR A 292 -46.57 -81.38 -131.43
N LEU A 293 -46.36 -80.40 -132.32
CA LEU A 293 -45.73 -79.13 -131.96
C LEU A 293 -46.61 -78.32 -130.98
N SER A 294 -47.92 -78.25 -131.21
CA SER A 294 -48.87 -77.58 -130.31
C SER A 294 -48.91 -78.25 -128.91
N GLN A 295 -48.82 -79.58 -128.87
CA GLN A 295 -48.70 -80.37 -127.64
C GLN A 295 -47.37 -80.12 -126.90
N LEU A 296 -46.27 -79.82 -127.59
CA LEU A 296 -44.97 -79.50 -126.97
C LEU A 296 -44.89 -78.03 -126.49
N VAL A 297 -45.51 -77.09 -127.21
CA VAL A 297 -45.53 -75.67 -126.83
C VAL A 297 -46.34 -75.42 -125.55
N SER A 298 -47.36 -76.24 -125.27
CA SER A 298 -48.25 -76.03 -124.13
C SER A 298 -47.56 -76.23 -122.76
N PRO A 299 -46.82 -77.34 -122.49
CA PRO A 299 -46.00 -77.49 -121.29
C PRO A 299 -44.90 -76.43 -121.14
N LEU A 300 -44.28 -75.99 -122.25
CA LEU A 300 -43.25 -74.94 -122.19
C LEU A 300 -43.83 -73.58 -121.75
N ARG A 301 -45.10 -73.29 -122.09
CA ARG A 301 -45.81 -72.10 -121.61
C ARG A 301 -46.18 -72.19 -120.13
N THR A 302 -46.58 -73.36 -119.63
CA THR A 302 -46.86 -73.51 -118.19
C THR A 302 -45.57 -73.44 -117.37
N GLN A 303 -44.50 -74.11 -117.80
CA GLN A 303 -43.17 -74.02 -117.17
C GLN A 303 -42.61 -72.59 -117.14
N LEU A 304 -42.82 -71.80 -118.20
CA LEU A 304 -42.45 -70.38 -118.21
C LEU A 304 -43.24 -69.59 -117.15
N GLY A 305 -44.56 -69.74 -117.08
CA GLY A 305 -45.40 -69.07 -116.07
C GLY A 305 -45.08 -69.51 -114.64
N GLU A 306 -44.76 -70.78 -114.43
CA GLU A 306 -44.28 -71.31 -113.15
C GLU A 306 -42.93 -70.70 -112.75
N ALA A 307 -41.99 -70.59 -113.68
CA ALA A 307 -40.69 -69.95 -113.45
C ALA A 307 -40.80 -68.43 -113.20
N GLU A 308 -41.72 -67.74 -113.89
CA GLU A 308 -42.02 -66.34 -113.63
C GLU A 308 -42.69 -66.14 -112.25
N GLY A 309 -43.58 -67.04 -111.85
CA GLY A 309 -44.16 -67.07 -110.50
C GLY A 309 -43.11 -67.30 -109.40
N GLN A 310 -42.21 -68.27 -109.60
CA GLN A 310 -41.08 -68.53 -108.69
C GLN A 310 -40.15 -67.31 -108.60
N LYS A 311 -39.81 -66.68 -109.73
CA LYS A 311 -39.03 -65.44 -109.80
C LYS A 311 -39.70 -64.28 -109.06
N ALA A 312 -41.02 -64.15 -109.16
CA ALA A 312 -41.78 -63.13 -108.46
C ALA A 312 -41.83 -63.36 -106.94
N GLU A 313 -41.94 -64.61 -106.47
CA GLU A 313 -41.92 -64.91 -105.03
C GLU A 313 -40.50 -64.83 -104.44
N LEU A 314 -39.47 -65.26 -105.18
CA LEU A 314 -38.07 -65.06 -104.78
C LEU A 314 -37.72 -63.58 -104.63
N LYS A 315 -38.22 -62.70 -105.52
CA LYS A 315 -38.12 -61.25 -105.34
C LYS A 315 -38.73 -60.80 -104.02
N LYS A 316 -40.00 -61.14 -103.74
CA LYS A 316 -40.64 -60.80 -102.45
C LYS A 316 -39.88 -61.33 -101.24
N GLN A 317 -39.17 -62.46 -101.36
CA GLN A 317 -38.33 -62.98 -100.28
C GLN A 317 -37.06 -62.16 -100.10
N VAL A 318 -36.40 -61.73 -101.19
CA VAL A 318 -35.29 -60.77 -101.15
C VAL A 318 -35.74 -59.45 -100.55
N ASP A 319 -36.83 -58.83 -101.04
CA ASP A 319 -37.36 -57.56 -100.54
C ASP A 319 -37.62 -57.60 -99.01
N LYS A 320 -38.19 -58.71 -98.52
CA LYS A 320 -38.43 -58.95 -97.07
C LYS A 320 -37.13 -59.12 -96.28
N LEU A 321 -36.12 -59.80 -96.85
CA LEU A 321 -34.82 -60.01 -96.22
C LEU A 321 -33.99 -58.72 -96.16
N GLU A 322 -34.04 -57.89 -97.21
CA GLU A 322 -33.41 -56.57 -97.24
C GLU A 322 -34.04 -55.63 -96.19
N GLN A 323 -35.37 -55.57 -96.10
CA GLN A 323 -36.06 -54.81 -95.04
C GLN A 323 -35.72 -55.34 -93.63
N ALA A 324 -35.67 -56.66 -93.44
CA ALA A 324 -35.31 -57.26 -92.16
C ALA A 324 -33.82 -57.08 -91.81
N LEU A 325 -32.94 -56.91 -92.79
CA LEU A 325 -31.54 -56.56 -92.61
C LEU A 325 -31.40 -55.10 -92.20
N GLN A 326 -32.00 -54.18 -92.95
CA GLN A 326 -32.01 -52.73 -92.64
C GLN A 326 -32.58 -52.43 -91.24
N GLN A 327 -33.65 -53.12 -90.83
CA GLN A 327 -34.19 -53.00 -89.48
C GLN A 327 -33.22 -53.50 -88.39
N LYS A 328 -32.49 -54.59 -88.64
CA LYS A 328 -31.46 -55.11 -87.71
C LYS A 328 -30.21 -54.24 -87.67
N GLU A 329 -29.84 -53.62 -88.79
CA GLU A 329 -28.73 -52.68 -88.88
C GLU A 329 -29.08 -51.40 -88.12
N GLY A 330 -30.25 -50.80 -88.36
CA GLY A 330 -30.75 -49.64 -87.60
C GLY A 330 -30.87 -49.92 -86.09
N ALA A 331 -31.39 -51.08 -85.69
CA ALA A 331 -31.46 -51.46 -84.28
C ALA A 331 -30.08 -51.68 -83.64
N ARG A 332 -29.10 -52.23 -84.39
CA ARG A 332 -27.70 -52.33 -83.93
C ARG A 332 -27.01 -50.98 -83.82
N GLN A 333 -27.27 -50.10 -84.78
CA GLN A 333 -26.76 -48.72 -84.81
C GLN A 333 -27.23 -47.97 -83.57
N GLN A 334 -28.54 -48.00 -83.27
CA GLN A 334 -29.12 -47.42 -82.05
C GLN A 334 -28.55 -48.06 -80.77
N GLN A 335 -28.42 -49.39 -80.70
CA GLN A 335 -27.81 -50.05 -79.54
C GLN A 335 -26.34 -49.69 -79.34
N ALA A 336 -25.58 -49.45 -80.41
CA ALA A 336 -24.20 -48.98 -80.34
C ALA A 336 -24.15 -47.52 -79.85
N GLU A 337 -24.97 -46.64 -80.40
CA GLU A 337 -25.07 -45.23 -80.00
C GLU A 337 -25.50 -45.08 -78.52
N GLU A 338 -26.50 -45.83 -78.05
CA GLU A 338 -26.86 -45.87 -76.63
C GLU A 338 -25.75 -46.46 -75.74
N ALA A 339 -24.97 -47.42 -76.24
CA ALA A 339 -23.86 -48.00 -75.48
C ALA A 339 -22.67 -47.02 -75.38
N GLU A 340 -22.37 -46.29 -76.45
CA GLU A 340 -21.33 -45.27 -76.50
C GLU A 340 -21.69 -44.06 -75.64
N GLN A 341 -22.95 -43.62 -75.65
CA GLN A 341 -23.47 -42.60 -74.72
C GLN A 341 -23.31 -43.03 -73.26
N ARG A 342 -23.74 -44.24 -72.89
CA ARG A 342 -23.59 -44.78 -71.52
C ARG A 342 -22.11 -44.93 -71.12
N LEU A 343 -21.22 -45.27 -72.05
CA LEU A 343 -19.78 -45.30 -71.78
C LEU A 343 -19.22 -43.88 -71.53
N ALA A 344 -19.65 -42.88 -72.29
CA ALA A 344 -19.24 -41.49 -72.10
C ALA A 344 -19.76 -40.89 -70.78
N GLU A 345 -20.98 -41.26 -70.34
CA GLU A 345 -21.53 -40.94 -69.01
C GLU A 345 -20.67 -41.56 -67.90
N TRP A 346 -20.41 -42.89 -67.97
CA TRP A 346 -19.60 -43.59 -66.97
C TRP A 346 -18.15 -43.11 -66.91
N GLU A 347 -17.58 -42.68 -68.04
CA GLU A 347 -16.23 -42.11 -68.11
C GLU A 347 -16.20 -40.71 -67.46
N HIS A 348 -17.27 -39.90 -67.60
CA HIS A 348 -17.44 -38.64 -66.87
C HIS A 348 -17.61 -38.86 -65.36
N ASP A 349 -18.51 -39.74 -64.93
CA ASP A 349 -18.77 -40.03 -63.50
C ASP A 349 -17.49 -40.53 -62.82
N LYS A 350 -16.75 -41.42 -63.49
CA LYS A 350 -15.43 -41.91 -63.06
C LYS A 350 -14.42 -40.76 -62.89
N GLN A 351 -14.39 -39.80 -63.82
CA GLN A 351 -13.49 -38.64 -63.74
C GLN A 351 -13.90 -37.68 -62.61
N HIS A 352 -15.20 -37.42 -62.45
CA HIS A 352 -15.75 -36.62 -61.35
C HIS A 352 -15.38 -37.22 -59.98
N LEU A 353 -15.64 -38.51 -59.78
CA LEU A 353 -15.28 -39.23 -58.56
C LEU A 353 -13.78 -39.23 -58.30
N LEU A 354 -12.94 -39.32 -59.35
CA LEU A 354 -11.47 -39.19 -59.20
C LEU A 354 -11.04 -37.79 -58.77
N THR A 355 -11.70 -36.73 -59.25
CA THR A 355 -11.46 -35.36 -58.75
C THR A 355 -11.94 -35.19 -57.31
N GLU A 356 -13.13 -35.65 -56.93
CA GLU A 356 -13.64 -35.58 -55.55
C GLU A 356 -12.74 -36.36 -54.57
N ILE A 357 -12.29 -37.57 -54.95
CA ILE A 357 -11.34 -38.36 -54.15
C ILE A 357 -10.01 -37.63 -53.97
N SER A 358 -9.56 -36.85 -54.96
CA SER A 358 -8.33 -36.07 -54.89
C SER A 358 -8.48 -34.85 -53.98
N ASP A 359 -9.58 -34.11 -54.11
CA ASP A 359 -9.94 -32.99 -53.25
C ASP A 359 -10.11 -33.41 -51.79
N LEU A 360 -10.77 -34.56 -51.54
CA LEU A 360 -10.93 -35.11 -50.20
C LEU A 360 -9.58 -35.55 -49.61
N LYS A 361 -8.67 -36.13 -50.40
CA LYS A 361 -7.30 -36.44 -49.95
C LYS A 361 -6.51 -35.19 -49.57
N MET A 362 -6.63 -34.11 -50.35
CA MET A 362 -6.01 -32.83 -50.01
C MET A 362 -6.57 -32.27 -48.70
N LYS A 363 -7.90 -32.18 -48.56
CA LYS A 363 -8.58 -31.72 -47.33
C LYS A 363 -8.20 -32.56 -46.12
N VAL A 364 -8.09 -33.88 -46.25
CA VAL A 364 -7.60 -34.77 -45.18
C VAL A 364 -6.14 -34.44 -44.85
N ALA A 365 -5.25 -34.31 -45.82
CA ALA A 365 -3.84 -33.99 -45.58
C ALA A 365 -3.61 -32.58 -44.98
N ASP A 366 -4.51 -31.64 -45.24
CA ASP A 366 -4.51 -30.31 -44.62
C ASP A 366 -5.00 -30.37 -43.17
N LEU A 367 -6.13 -31.04 -42.89
CA LEU A 367 -6.61 -31.28 -41.53
C LEU A 367 -5.61 -32.07 -40.68
N ASP A 368 -4.91 -33.03 -41.28
CA ASP A 368 -3.86 -33.82 -40.64
C ASP A 368 -2.62 -32.96 -40.28
N ARG A 369 -2.45 -31.80 -40.94
CA ARG A 369 -1.39 -30.82 -40.64
C ARG A 369 -1.83 -29.86 -39.55
N GLU A 370 -3.07 -29.36 -39.64
CA GLU A 370 -3.69 -28.53 -38.61
C GLU A 370 -3.77 -29.26 -37.27
N LEU A 371 -4.17 -30.53 -37.26
CA LEU A 371 -4.24 -31.36 -36.05
C LEU A 371 -2.87 -31.52 -35.38
N LYS A 372 -1.80 -31.73 -36.17
CA LYS A 372 -0.43 -31.81 -35.65
C LYS A 372 0.02 -30.47 -35.07
N GLN A 373 -0.22 -29.37 -35.77
CA GLN A 373 0.11 -28.02 -35.30
C GLN A 373 -0.67 -27.65 -34.01
N GLN A 374 -1.94 -28.04 -33.91
CA GLN A 374 -2.73 -27.88 -32.68
C GLN A 374 -2.15 -28.71 -31.53
N GLN A 375 -1.76 -29.96 -31.77
CA GLN A 375 -1.17 -30.83 -30.75
C GLN A 375 0.22 -30.36 -30.29
N GLU A 376 1.07 -29.86 -31.19
CA GLU A 376 2.33 -29.18 -30.85
C GLU A 376 2.09 -27.93 -30.01
N SER A 377 1.08 -27.11 -30.37
CA SER A 377 0.71 -25.92 -29.60
C SER A 377 0.18 -26.27 -28.19
N MET A 378 -0.59 -27.35 -28.06
CA MET A 378 -1.09 -27.88 -26.80
C MET A 378 0.06 -28.34 -25.89
N GLN A 379 1.01 -29.10 -26.44
CA GLN A 379 2.20 -29.52 -25.70
C GLN A 379 3.06 -28.32 -25.25
N ALA A 380 3.19 -27.29 -26.08
CA ALA A 380 3.89 -26.05 -25.71
C ALA A 380 3.17 -25.25 -24.60
N VAL A 381 1.82 -25.26 -24.59
CA VAL A 381 1.02 -24.66 -23.51
C VAL A 381 1.14 -25.48 -22.21
N GLU A 382 1.07 -26.81 -22.28
CA GLU A 382 1.29 -27.68 -21.12
C GLU A 382 2.69 -27.51 -20.51
N ALA A 383 3.73 -27.39 -21.33
CA ALA A 383 5.10 -27.16 -20.87
C ALA A 383 5.22 -25.82 -20.13
N LYS A 384 4.61 -24.74 -20.67
CA LYS A 384 4.54 -23.44 -20.00
C LYS A 384 3.73 -23.48 -18.71
N ALA A 385 2.62 -24.22 -18.66
CA ALA A 385 1.82 -24.38 -17.45
C ALA A 385 2.62 -25.06 -16.33
N LYS A 386 3.38 -26.12 -16.66
CA LYS A 386 4.29 -26.81 -15.73
C LYS A 386 5.38 -25.86 -15.22
N GLN A 387 6.04 -25.11 -16.12
CA GLN A 387 7.04 -24.10 -15.74
C GLN A 387 6.47 -23.04 -14.78
N LEU A 388 5.30 -22.47 -15.09
CA LEU A 388 4.65 -21.45 -14.27
C LEU A 388 4.23 -21.99 -12.89
N GLN A 389 3.87 -23.27 -12.79
CA GLN A 389 3.61 -23.90 -11.51
C GLN A 389 4.89 -24.05 -10.68
N GLU A 390 6.00 -24.53 -11.26
CA GLU A 390 7.28 -24.58 -10.54
C GLU A 390 7.76 -23.17 -10.10
N GLU A 391 7.55 -22.15 -10.93
CA GLU A 391 7.84 -20.75 -10.56
C GLU A 391 6.95 -20.24 -9.42
N SER A 392 5.68 -20.64 -9.39
CA SER A 392 4.77 -20.36 -8.28
C SER A 392 5.22 -21.02 -6.98
N GLU A 393 5.59 -22.30 -7.03
CA GLU A 393 6.11 -23.04 -5.87
C GLU A 393 7.42 -22.42 -5.34
N ARG A 394 8.33 -22.00 -6.23
CA ARG A 394 9.55 -21.24 -5.89
C ARG A 394 9.23 -19.89 -5.23
N ARG A 395 8.23 -19.14 -5.74
CA ARG A 395 7.79 -17.86 -5.16
C ARG A 395 7.23 -18.05 -3.74
N VAL A 396 6.36 -19.03 -3.52
CA VAL A 396 5.80 -19.34 -2.20
C VAL A 396 6.88 -19.74 -1.18
N VAL A 397 7.98 -20.38 -1.61
CA VAL A 397 9.14 -20.62 -0.73
C VAL A 397 9.89 -19.33 -0.41
N ALA A 398 10.10 -18.45 -1.39
CA ALA A 398 10.76 -17.15 -1.18
C ALA A 398 9.92 -16.21 -0.29
N GLU A 399 8.59 -16.18 -0.46
CA GLU A 399 7.66 -15.38 0.37
C GLU A 399 7.73 -15.80 1.84
N ARG A 400 7.82 -17.10 2.14
CA ARG A 400 8.04 -17.60 3.51
C ARG A 400 9.40 -17.17 4.09
N GLN A 401 10.44 -17.12 3.26
CA GLN A 401 11.77 -16.64 3.69
C GLN A 401 11.74 -15.13 3.98
N VAL A 402 11.01 -14.34 3.18
CA VAL A 402 10.80 -12.91 3.44
C VAL A 402 10.06 -12.71 4.76
N GLN A 403 8.95 -13.43 5.00
CA GLN A 403 8.20 -13.37 6.25
C GLN A 403 9.07 -13.70 7.48
N GLN A 404 9.88 -14.77 7.40
CA GLN A 404 10.83 -15.13 8.46
C GLN A 404 11.92 -14.08 8.71
N LEU A 405 12.30 -13.30 7.70
CA LEU A 405 13.24 -12.18 7.85
C LEU A 405 12.54 -10.93 8.41
N GLU A 406 11.30 -10.66 8.02
CA GLU A 406 10.48 -9.57 8.57
C GLU A 406 10.21 -9.77 10.07
N GLU A 407 9.86 -11.00 10.49
CA GLU A 407 9.73 -11.39 11.90
C GLU A 407 11.03 -11.14 12.70
N GLN A 408 12.18 -11.51 12.13
CA GLN A 408 13.49 -11.27 12.73
C GLN A 408 13.83 -9.77 12.83
N VAL A 409 13.51 -8.99 11.80
CA VAL A 409 13.71 -7.53 11.80
C VAL A 409 12.82 -6.85 12.86
N GLN A 410 11.55 -7.27 12.99
CA GLN A 410 10.65 -6.77 14.03
C GLN A 410 11.16 -7.12 15.45
N LEU A 411 11.62 -8.35 15.67
CA LEU A 411 12.22 -8.78 16.93
C LEU A 411 13.49 -7.99 17.29
N LEU A 412 14.35 -7.72 16.30
CA LEU A 412 15.57 -6.92 16.49
C LEU A 412 15.25 -5.44 16.73
N ALA A 413 14.25 -4.89 16.06
CA ALA A 413 13.77 -3.52 16.29
C ALA A 413 13.23 -3.34 17.72
N GLY A 414 12.38 -4.24 18.20
CA GLY A 414 11.88 -4.21 19.58
C GLY A 414 12.98 -4.36 20.63
N ARG A 415 14.02 -5.16 20.35
CA ARG A 415 15.22 -5.26 21.21
C ARG A 415 16.05 -3.98 21.20
N LEU A 416 16.20 -3.32 20.05
CA LEU A 416 16.91 -2.04 19.93
C LEU A 416 16.16 -0.91 20.65
N GLU A 417 14.83 -0.87 20.54
CA GLU A 417 13.99 0.09 21.26
C GLU A 417 14.09 -0.14 22.78
N GLY A 418 13.95 -1.38 23.25
CA GLY A 418 14.10 -1.71 24.67
C GLY A 418 15.49 -1.34 25.23
N ALA A 419 16.56 -1.58 24.47
CA ALA A 419 17.91 -1.14 24.84
C ALA A 419 18.03 0.40 24.86
N SER A 420 17.39 1.10 23.92
CA SER A 420 17.36 2.57 23.87
C SER A 420 16.61 3.17 25.06
N GLN A 421 15.48 2.57 25.46
CA GLN A 421 14.74 2.94 26.67
C GLN A 421 15.58 2.72 27.94
N GLN A 422 16.34 1.62 28.04
CA GLN A 422 17.28 1.37 29.13
C GLN A 422 18.41 2.41 29.19
N ILE A 423 18.98 2.81 28.04
CA ILE A 423 19.99 3.88 27.95
C ILE A 423 19.41 5.22 28.39
N CYS A 424 18.20 5.57 27.96
CA CYS A 424 17.52 6.78 28.40
C CYS A 424 17.30 6.80 29.92
N TRP A 425 16.80 5.69 30.49
CA TRP A 425 16.63 5.56 31.94
C TRP A 425 17.97 5.72 32.69
N ALA A 426 19.01 4.99 32.26
CA ALA A 426 20.34 5.07 32.86
C ALA A 426 20.95 6.48 32.78
N SER A 427 20.73 7.22 31.68
CA SER A 427 21.11 8.63 31.60
C SER A 427 20.37 9.48 32.63
N THR A 428 19.05 9.31 32.77
CA THR A 428 18.27 10.09 33.76
C THR A 428 18.64 9.78 35.21
N GLU A 429 19.04 8.56 35.56
CA GLU A 429 19.60 8.28 36.89
C GLU A 429 21.00 8.88 37.05
N LEU A 430 21.88 8.76 36.05
CA LEU A 430 23.20 9.39 36.05
C LEU A 430 23.10 10.91 36.23
N ASP A 431 22.15 11.57 35.60
CA ASP A 431 21.93 13.02 35.73
C ASP A 431 21.37 13.41 37.10
N LYS A 432 20.59 12.54 37.76
CA LYS A 432 20.21 12.72 39.18
C LYS A 432 21.43 12.60 40.10
N GLU A 433 22.32 11.63 39.87
CA GLU A 433 23.53 11.50 40.69
C GLU A 433 24.50 12.69 40.48
N LYS A 434 24.67 13.18 39.24
CA LYS A 434 25.38 14.46 38.97
C LYS A 434 24.78 15.60 39.78
N ALA A 435 23.45 15.80 39.72
CA ALA A 435 22.78 16.87 40.45
C ALA A 435 22.92 16.75 41.99
N ARG A 436 23.03 15.53 42.54
CA ARG A 436 23.37 15.29 43.95
C ARG A 436 24.83 15.66 44.25
N VAL A 437 25.77 15.27 43.40
CA VAL A 437 27.19 15.65 43.53
C VAL A 437 27.35 17.17 43.47
N ASP A 438 26.73 17.85 42.52
CA ASP A 438 26.74 19.33 42.42
C ASP A 438 26.13 20.00 43.66
N SER A 439 25.16 19.37 44.31
CA SER A 439 24.57 19.84 45.57
C SER A 439 25.56 19.65 46.74
N MET A 440 26.23 18.49 46.81
CA MET A 440 27.26 18.21 47.80
C MET A 440 28.50 19.11 47.65
N VAL A 441 28.91 19.42 46.42
CA VAL A 441 30.01 20.37 46.14
C VAL A 441 29.63 21.76 46.67
N ARG A 442 28.46 22.29 46.33
CA ARG A 442 27.98 23.59 46.85
C ARG A 442 27.83 23.61 48.38
N HIS A 443 27.45 22.49 48.99
CA HIS A 443 27.44 22.36 50.45
C HIS A 443 28.86 22.41 51.03
N GLN A 444 29.81 21.69 50.43
CA GLN A 444 31.22 21.68 50.84
C GLN A 444 31.88 23.06 50.68
N GLU A 445 31.60 23.78 49.59
CA GLU A 445 32.02 25.17 49.38
C GLU A 445 31.48 26.10 50.47
N SER A 446 30.19 25.92 50.85
CA SER A 446 29.56 26.67 51.95
C SER A 446 30.20 26.36 53.31
N LEU A 447 30.52 25.08 53.59
CA LEU A 447 31.25 24.69 54.81
C LEU A 447 32.66 25.29 54.83
N GLN A 448 33.40 25.24 53.72
CA GLN A 448 34.73 25.85 53.61
C GLN A 448 34.68 27.38 53.74
N ALA A 449 33.62 28.04 53.24
CA ALA A 449 33.42 29.47 53.44
C ALA A 449 33.17 29.81 54.92
N LYS A 450 32.36 29.01 55.62
CA LYS A 450 32.16 29.14 57.08
C LYS A 450 33.44 28.88 57.86
N GLN A 451 34.23 27.86 57.50
CA GLN A 451 35.53 27.60 58.12
C GLN A 451 36.49 28.78 57.94
N ARG A 452 36.59 29.34 56.73
CA ARG A 452 37.40 30.54 56.45
C ARG A 452 36.94 31.75 57.27
N ALA A 453 35.64 31.99 57.38
CA ALA A 453 35.10 33.08 58.20
C ALA A 453 35.36 32.87 59.71
N LEU A 454 35.22 31.64 60.23
CA LEU A 454 35.53 31.32 61.63
C LEU A 454 37.01 31.47 61.96
N LEU A 455 37.90 31.12 61.03
CA LEU A 455 39.35 31.38 61.18
C LEU A 455 39.62 32.88 61.25
N GLN A 456 39.06 33.68 60.33
CA GLN A 456 39.20 35.15 60.36
C GLN A 456 38.65 35.77 61.66
N GLN A 457 37.58 35.20 62.24
CA GLN A 457 37.08 35.63 63.55
C GLN A 457 38.06 35.25 64.68
N LEU A 458 38.66 34.06 64.64
CA LEU A 458 39.67 33.65 65.61
C LEU A 458 40.93 34.51 65.51
N ASP A 459 41.43 34.78 64.30
CA ASP A 459 42.54 35.71 64.04
C ASP A 459 42.25 37.11 64.64
N SER A 460 41.02 37.62 64.49
CA SER A 460 40.62 38.90 65.08
C SER A 460 40.53 38.89 66.61
N LEU A 461 40.12 37.76 67.21
CA LEU A 461 40.05 37.61 68.67
C LEU A 461 41.44 37.40 69.29
N ASP A 462 42.36 36.73 68.59
CA ASP A 462 43.77 36.66 68.98
C ASP A 462 44.43 38.05 68.91
N GLN A 463 44.15 38.85 67.87
CA GLN A 463 44.60 40.24 67.78
C GLN A 463 44.02 41.12 68.90
N GLU A 464 42.70 41.06 69.16
CA GLU A 464 42.06 41.78 70.28
C GLU A 464 42.68 41.39 71.63
N ARG A 465 42.94 40.08 71.85
CA ARG A 465 43.61 39.60 73.07
C ARG A 465 45.00 40.19 73.21
N GLU A 466 45.80 40.20 72.15
CA GLU A 466 47.18 40.68 72.22
C GLU A 466 47.25 42.21 72.34
N GLU A 467 46.30 42.96 71.77
CA GLU A 467 46.14 44.39 72.03
C GLU A 467 45.76 44.66 73.48
N LEU A 468 44.75 43.96 74.02
CA LEU A 468 44.35 44.03 75.43
C LEU A 468 45.49 43.66 76.38
N ARG A 469 46.27 42.62 76.05
CA ARG A 469 47.45 42.20 76.80
C ARG A 469 48.52 43.28 76.79
N SER A 470 48.83 43.86 75.63
CA SER A 470 49.77 44.97 75.54
C SER A 470 49.29 46.22 76.31
N SER A 471 47.97 46.36 76.51
CA SER A 471 47.36 47.43 77.31
C SER A 471 47.50 47.15 78.81
N LEU A 472 47.29 45.89 79.21
CA LEU A 472 47.55 45.41 80.57
C LEU A 472 49.03 45.55 80.94
N ASP A 473 49.97 45.10 80.10
CA ASP A 473 51.41 45.23 80.33
C ASP A 473 51.81 46.70 80.55
N LYS A 474 51.23 47.63 79.77
CA LYS A 474 51.43 49.09 79.94
C LYS A 474 50.82 49.61 81.25
N ALA A 475 49.63 49.15 81.62
CA ALA A 475 48.96 49.55 82.85
C ALA A 475 49.67 49.01 84.10
N GLU A 476 50.22 47.79 84.04
CA GLU A 476 51.04 47.21 85.10
C GLU A 476 52.39 47.93 85.24
N ALA A 477 53.05 48.30 84.12
CA ALA A 477 54.25 49.13 84.15
C ALA A 477 54.00 50.54 84.70
N GLN A 478 52.88 51.18 84.33
CA GLN A 478 52.45 52.46 84.91
C GLN A 478 52.16 52.33 86.41
N LYS A 479 51.46 51.27 86.81
CA LYS A 479 51.18 50.97 88.21
C LYS A 479 52.48 50.78 89.00
N ALA A 480 53.43 50.01 88.49
CA ALA A 480 54.72 49.79 89.15
C ALA A 480 55.50 51.10 89.35
N CYS A 481 55.53 51.98 88.35
CA CYS A 481 56.14 53.31 88.45
C CYS A 481 55.44 54.20 89.50
N VAL A 482 54.11 54.13 89.62
CA VAL A 482 53.37 54.84 90.68
C VAL A 482 53.59 54.21 92.06
N GLU A 483 53.75 52.88 92.16
CA GLU A 483 54.10 52.18 93.41
C GLU A 483 55.54 52.46 93.86
N GLU A 484 56.47 52.73 92.92
CA GLU A 484 57.83 53.20 93.15
C GLU A 484 57.83 54.66 93.67
N GLN A 485 57.18 55.59 92.94
CA GLN A 485 57.00 56.98 93.40
C GLN A 485 56.32 57.07 94.78
N LEU A 486 55.39 56.16 95.08
CA LEU A 486 54.70 56.08 96.37
C LEU A 486 55.58 55.45 97.47
N GLN A 487 56.65 54.74 97.14
CA GLN A 487 57.72 54.35 98.07
C GLN A 487 58.69 55.51 98.31
N ASP A 488 59.10 56.24 97.28
CA ASP A 488 59.95 57.44 97.43
C ASP A 488 59.27 58.48 98.33
N LEU A 489 58.01 58.83 98.05
CA LEU A 489 57.22 59.76 98.89
C LEU A 489 56.99 59.25 100.32
N LYS A 490 57.05 57.94 100.57
CA LYS A 490 57.08 57.40 101.95
C LYS A 490 58.44 57.62 102.59
N GLY A 491 59.53 57.37 101.86
CA GLY A 491 60.90 57.63 102.31
C GLY A 491 61.12 59.10 102.66
N GLU A 492 60.73 60.03 101.79
CA GLU A 492 60.76 61.47 102.06
C GLU A 492 59.93 61.85 103.30
N LYS A 493 58.72 61.28 103.44
CA LYS A 493 57.85 61.50 104.60
C LYS A 493 58.46 60.97 105.89
N GLU A 494 59.08 59.79 105.87
CA GLU A 494 59.75 59.19 107.02
C GLU A 494 61.02 59.99 107.40
N GLN A 495 61.79 60.43 106.41
CA GLN A 495 62.92 61.34 106.61
C GLN A 495 62.47 62.67 107.23
N GLY A 496 61.36 63.24 106.75
CA GLY A 496 60.72 64.43 107.33
C GLY A 496 60.24 64.22 108.78
N TRP A 497 59.68 63.05 109.10
CA TRP A 497 59.35 62.68 110.49
C TRP A 497 60.58 62.55 111.39
N CYS A 498 61.68 62.01 110.88
CA CYS A 498 62.96 61.95 111.61
C CYS A 498 63.54 63.35 111.84
N GLN A 499 63.50 64.25 110.84
CA GLN A 499 63.91 65.64 110.99
C GLN A 499 63.04 66.40 112.00
N LEU A 500 61.71 66.24 111.94
CA LEU A 500 60.78 66.85 112.88
C LEU A 500 61.00 66.36 114.32
N ARG A 501 61.28 65.05 114.50
CA ARG A 501 61.63 64.50 115.81
C ARG A 501 62.92 65.10 116.35
N ALA A 502 63.98 65.20 115.53
CA ALA A 502 65.24 65.80 115.93
C ALA A 502 65.08 67.29 116.33
N GLN A 503 64.25 68.06 115.59
CA GLN A 503 63.88 69.43 115.98
C GLN A 503 63.10 69.47 117.30
N GLN A 504 62.19 68.51 117.53
CA GLN A 504 61.40 68.45 118.76
C GLN A 504 62.24 68.04 119.98
N GLU A 505 63.23 67.16 119.82
CA GLU A 505 64.22 66.81 120.84
C GLU A 505 65.14 68.01 121.17
N MET A 506 65.55 68.77 120.16
CA MET A 506 66.31 70.03 120.32
C MET A 506 65.49 71.12 121.01
N LEU A 507 64.21 71.26 120.70
CA LEU A 507 63.31 72.17 121.42
C LEU A 507 63.15 71.75 122.89
N GLN A 508 63.10 70.45 123.18
CA GLN A 508 63.09 69.98 124.57
C GLN A 508 64.40 70.26 125.31
N SER A 509 65.58 70.14 124.68
CA SER A 509 66.84 70.51 125.35
C SER A 509 66.90 72.01 125.63
N LEU A 510 66.57 72.85 124.64
CA LEU A 510 66.50 74.30 124.81
C LEU A 510 65.48 74.71 125.88
N GLN A 511 64.36 73.99 126.02
CA GLN A 511 63.36 74.27 127.04
C GLN A 511 63.81 73.83 128.45
N ARG A 512 64.62 72.77 128.59
CA ARG A 512 65.29 72.42 129.86
C ARG A 512 66.36 73.45 130.24
N GLU A 513 67.15 73.93 129.27
CA GLU A 513 68.11 75.02 129.48
C GLU A 513 67.40 76.31 129.92
N LYS A 514 66.31 76.68 129.23
CA LYS A 514 65.46 77.81 129.63
C LYS A 514 64.94 77.66 131.06
N GLN A 515 64.43 76.49 131.44
CA GLN A 515 63.96 76.23 132.81
C GLN A 515 65.09 76.35 133.84
N GLY A 516 66.29 75.84 133.53
CA GLY A 516 67.47 76.02 134.38
C GLY A 516 67.88 77.49 134.55
N LEU A 517 67.86 78.28 133.47
CA LEU A 517 68.12 79.72 133.51
C LEU A 517 67.03 80.49 134.27
N GLU A 518 65.76 80.12 134.13
CA GLU A 518 64.65 80.68 134.91
C GLU A 518 64.78 80.36 136.39
N GLN A 519 65.16 79.12 136.75
CA GLN A 519 65.42 78.70 138.13
C GLN A 519 66.57 79.50 138.77
N VAL A 520 67.71 79.60 138.09
CA VAL A 520 68.85 80.45 138.54
C VAL A 520 68.42 81.91 138.67
N THR A 521 67.55 82.40 137.78
CA THR A 521 67.01 83.77 137.87
C THR A 521 66.07 83.95 139.07
N THR A 522 65.30 82.93 139.48
CA THR A 522 64.50 83.01 140.71
C THR A 522 65.36 82.95 141.97
N ASP A 523 66.41 82.13 141.99
CA ASP A 523 67.30 82.00 143.15
C ASP A 523 68.12 83.29 143.36
N LEU A 524 68.56 83.93 142.27
CA LEU A 524 69.15 85.27 142.29
C LEU A 524 68.17 86.36 142.75
N ARG A 525 66.88 86.27 142.42
CA ARG A 525 65.86 87.21 142.91
C ARG A 525 65.60 87.04 144.41
N LEU A 526 65.54 85.81 144.91
CA LEU A 526 65.35 85.53 146.33
C LEU A 526 66.52 86.05 147.17
N THR A 527 67.75 85.81 146.74
CA THR A 527 68.96 86.33 147.42
C THR A 527 69.07 87.86 147.35
N ILE A 528 68.58 88.51 146.28
CA ILE A 528 68.43 89.97 146.24
C ILE A 528 67.44 90.45 147.32
N VAL A 529 66.27 89.81 147.46
CA VAL A 529 65.26 90.18 148.46
C VAL A 529 65.78 90.00 149.90
N GLU A 530 66.52 88.93 150.19
CA GLU A 530 67.15 88.74 151.50
C GLU A 530 68.17 89.85 151.82
N LEU A 531 68.98 90.28 150.84
CA LEU A 531 69.95 91.37 151.00
C LEU A 531 69.26 92.74 151.15
N GLU A 532 68.17 92.98 150.43
CA GLU A 532 67.33 94.18 150.61
C GLU A 532 66.69 94.23 152.00
N GLN A 533 66.24 93.08 152.52
CA GLN A 533 65.64 92.98 153.86
C GLN A 533 66.67 93.27 154.96
N GLN A 534 67.89 92.74 154.85
CA GLN A 534 69.01 93.07 155.73
C GLN A 534 69.39 94.57 155.69
N LEU A 535 69.31 95.21 154.52
CA LEU A 535 69.54 96.65 154.38
C LEU A 535 68.46 97.50 155.07
N VAL A 536 67.20 97.03 155.11
CA VAL A 536 66.11 97.71 155.84
C VAL A 536 66.31 97.61 157.35
N GLU A 537 66.64 96.42 157.88
CA GLU A 537 66.90 96.23 159.31
C GLU A 537 68.05 97.13 159.82
N LEU A 538 69.12 97.25 159.04
CA LEU A 538 70.26 98.12 159.38
C LEU A 538 69.88 99.60 159.41
N ARG A 539 69.04 100.07 158.48
CA ARG A 539 68.56 101.46 158.42
C ARG A 539 67.63 101.81 159.59
N GLU A 540 66.69 100.93 159.94
CA GLU A 540 65.75 101.20 161.04
C GLU A 540 66.49 101.19 162.40
N ARG A 541 67.54 100.36 162.53
CA ARG A 541 68.45 100.34 163.68
C ARG A 541 69.26 101.64 163.83
N GLU A 542 69.75 102.20 162.72
CA GLU A 542 70.43 103.50 162.71
C GLU A 542 69.46 104.64 163.12
N ARG A 543 68.25 104.63 162.54
CA ARG A 543 67.21 105.64 162.79
C ARG A 543 66.82 105.76 164.27
N LEU A 544 66.63 104.63 164.96
CA LEU A 544 66.25 104.61 166.38
C LEU A 544 67.36 105.15 167.31
N LEU A 545 68.63 104.98 166.94
CA LEU A 545 69.76 105.51 167.71
C LEU A 545 69.94 107.03 167.57
N VAL A 546 69.56 107.60 166.42
CA VAL A 546 69.67 109.05 166.15
C VAL A 546 68.56 109.85 166.84
N ALA A 547 67.36 109.29 166.96
CA ALA A 547 66.19 110.02 167.49
C ALA A 547 66.22 110.27 169.01
N PHE A 548 66.93 109.45 169.80
CA PHE A 548 66.90 109.49 171.27
C PHE A 548 68.31 109.53 171.89
N PRO A 549 69.03 110.68 171.83
CA PRO A 549 70.40 110.83 172.33
C PRO A 549 70.53 110.85 173.86
N ASP A 550 71.76 110.66 174.37
CA ASP A 550 72.06 110.61 175.81
C ASP A 550 72.17 111.99 176.48
N LEU A 551 71.47 112.16 177.60
CA LEU A 551 71.71 113.26 178.54
C LEU A 551 72.85 112.91 179.52
N HIS A 552 74.10 112.79 179.05
CA HIS A 552 75.35 112.99 179.84
C HIS A 552 76.63 112.83 178.98
N ARG A 553 77.24 113.93 178.49
CA ARG A 553 78.66 114.30 178.73
C ARG A 553 79.11 115.60 178.01
N PRO A 554 80.25 116.21 178.42
CA PRO A 554 80.68 117.53 177.97
C PRO A 554 81.80 117.52 176.90
N SER A 555 81.98 118.70 176.28
CA SER A 555 83.20 119.34 175.72
C SER A 555 84.14 118.61 174.74
N GLU A 556 84.68 119.41 173.81
CA GLU A 556 85.84 119.15 172.91
C GLU A 556 85.76 117.94 171.95
N ALA A 557 86.16 118.00 170.68
CA ALA A 557 86.53 119.12 169.79
C ALA A 557 86.10 118.73 168.34
N GLN A 558 85.49 119.57 167.50
CA GLN A 558 86.00 120.80 166.83
C GLN A 558 87.01 120.51 165.69
N ILE A 559 86.90 121.24 164.56
CA ILE A 559 87.88 121.37 163.44
C ILE A 559 87.94 120.17 162.45
N GLN A 560 88.04 120.31 161.11
CA GLN A 560 87.56 121.28 160.09
C GLN A 560 88.02 120.80 158.68
N SER A 561 87.19 120.91 157.63
CA SER A 561 87.56 121.23 156.22
C SER A 561 86.32 120.99 155.30
N ARG A 562 85.68 121.89 154.53
CA ARG A 562 85.92 123.27 154.03
C ARG A 562 86.41 123.38 152.56
N ARG A 563 85.52 123.23 151.57
CA ARG A 563 85.36 124.09 150.35
C ARG A 563 84.06 123.75 149.56
N PRO A 564 83.54 124.60 148.62
CA PRO A 564 82.07 124.83 148.55
C PRO A 564 81.38 124.95 147.17
N GLY A 565 80.04 124.79 147.18
CA GLY A 565 79.06 125.40 146.23
C GLY A 565 78.80 124.65 144.91
N VAL A 566 77.65 124.73 144.23
CA VAL A 566 76.25 125.20 144.47
C VAL A 566 75.39 124.54 143.35
N VAL A 567 74.06 124.32 143.31
CA VAL A 567 72.78 124.68 143.98
C VAL A 567 72.01 123.32 144.22
N GLY A 568 70.91 123.06 144.94
CA GLY A 568 69.68 123.74 145.42
C GLY A 568 68.45 123.35 144.54
N PRO A 569 67.18 123.34 145.03
CA PRO A 569 66.66 123.89 146.29
C PRO A 569 65.70 123.00 147.17
N ARG A 570 65.74 123.25 148.50
CA ARG A 570 64.66 123.30 149.53
C ARG A 570 63.52 122.24 149.70
N GLN A 571 63.38 121.82 150.98
CA GLN A 571 62.16 121.62 151.82
C GLN A 571 61.18 120.47 151.45
N HIS A 572 60.70 119.63 152.38
CA HIS A 572 60.03 120.00 153.64
C HIS A 572 60.17 118.99 154.82
N VAL A 573 59.87 119.49 156.03
CA VAL A 573 59.57 118.83 157.32
C VAL A 573 58.31 119.57 157.84
N PRO A 574 57.24 118.95 158.41
CA PRO A 574 57.15 118.33 159.75
C PRO A 574 56.38 116.97 159.70
N THR A 575 55.78 116.35 160.75
CA THR A 575 55.38 116.77 162.11
C THR A 575 55.30 115.57 163.07
N ASP A 576 55.35 115.83 164.38
CA ASP A 576 55.24 114.86 165.49
C ASP A 576 53.81 114.32 165.71
N SER A 577 53.70 113.12 166.28
CA SER A 577 52.46 112.57 166.84
C SER A 577 52.52 112.60 168.37
N GLY A 578 51.71 113.44 169.00
CA GLY A 578 51.75 113.74 170.43
C GLY A 578 51.16 112.64 171.33
N ASN A 579 51.72 111.44 171.31
CA ASN A 579 51.44 110.39 172.30
C ASN A 579 52.67 110.13 173.18
N VAL A 580 52.66 110.71 174.39
CA VAL A 580 53.74 110.59 175.38
C VAL A 580 54.05 109.12 175.73
N THR A 581 53.03 108.25 175.67
CA THR A 581 53.17 106.81 175.92
C THR A 581 54.00 106.11 174.84
N ASP A 582 53.80 106.45 173.56
CA ASP A 582 54.55 105.86 172.44
C ASP A 582 56.00 106.36 172.42
N ASP A 583 56.25 107.62 172.80
CA ASP A 583 57.60 108.16 172.91
C ASP A 583 58.35 107.60 174.12
N MET A 584 57.68 107.35 175.25
CA MET A 584 58.24 106.56 176.34
C MET A 584 58.58 105.13 175.88
N GLU A 585 57.72 104.46 175.10
CA GLU A 585 58.02 103.12 174.59
C GLU A 585 59.19 103.12 173.58
N LYS A 586 59.29 104.14 172.71
CA LYS A 586 60.44 104.33 171.81
C LYS A 586 61.72 104.66 172.57
N GLN A 587 61.65 105.46 173.64
CA GLN A 587 62.80 105.78 174.48
C GLN A 587 63.25 104.56 175.32
N VAL A 588 62.31 103.71 175.76
CA VAL A 588 62.64 102.39 176.34
C VAL A 588 63.31 101.51 175.28
N LYS A 589 62.77 101.40 174.06
CA LYS A 589 63.40 100.64 172.96
C LYS A 589 64.80 101.17 172.61
N ALA A 590 65.01 102.49 172.60
CA ALA A 590 66.33 103.09 172.41
C ALA A 590 67.28 102.77 173.57
N ASN A 591 66.78 102.73 174.81
CA ASN A 591 67.56 102.31 175.98
C ASN A 591 67.85 100.80 176.00
N ASP A 592 66.94 99.94 175.53
CA ASP A 592 67.20 98.50 175.34
C ASP A 592 68.24 98.25 174.23
N ILE A 593 68.20 99.05 173.15
CA ILE A 593 69.25 99.03 172.12
C ILE A 593 70.59 99.52 172.70
N ARG A 594 70.60 100.56 173.54
CA ARG A 594 71.80 100.95 174.31
C ARG A 594 72.27 99.83 175.23
N ILE A 595 71.38 99.16 175.95
CA ILE A 595 71.72 98.06 176.84
C ILE A 595 72.30 96.89 176.03
N GLN A 596 71.74 96.54 174.87
CA GLN A 596 72.35 95.55 173.97
C GLN A 596 73.72 96.00 173.44
N VAL A 597 73.87 97.26 173.02
CA VAL A 597 75.16 97.78 172.54
C VAL A 597 76.21 97.81 173.66
N LEU A 598 75.82 98.21 174.87
CA LEU A 598 76.67 98.18 176.07
C LEU A 598 76.93 96.76 176.57
N GLN A 599 76.02 95.80 176.39
CA GLN A 599 76.26 94.38 176.65
C GLN A 599 77.19 93.77 175.58
N LYS A 600 77.11 94.22 174.33
CA LYS A 600 77.99 93.79 173.23
C LYS A 600 79.39 94.41 173.36
N GLU A 601 79.49 95.67 173.78
CA GLU A 601 80.74 96.32 174.17
C GLU A 601 81.31 95.73 175.47
N ASN A 602 80.51 95.50 176.51
CA ASN A 602 80.99 94.80 177.71
C ASN A 602 81.41 93.36 177.42
N GLY A 603 80.72 92.63 176.55
CA GLY A 603 81.11 91.30 176.08
C GLY A 603 82.39 91.34 175.23
N ARG A 604 82.57 92.38 174.40
CA ARG A 604 83.80 92.65 173.64
C ARG A 604 84.95 93.05 174.57
N LEU A 605 84.71 93.85 175.59
CA LEU A 605 85.67 94.25 176.63
C LEU A 605 86.03 93.07 177.55
N GLN A 606 85.08 92.21 177.91
CA GLN A 606 85.32 90.94 178.60
C GLN A 606 86.13 89.99 177.71
N SER A 607 85.81 89.88 176.42
CA SER A 607 86.60 89.08 175.47
C SER A 607 88.00 89.65 175.23
N MET A 608 88.16 90.98 175.23
CA MET A 608 89.48 91.64 175.20
C MET A 608 90.23 91.49 176.54
N LEU A 609 89.55 91.50 177.69
CA LEU A 609 90.13 91.22 178.99
C LEU A 609 90.54 89.75 179.12
N SER A 610 89.78 88.81 178.55
CA SER A 610 90.19 87.41 178.39
C SER A 610 91.43 87.33 177.51
N LYS A 611 91.44 87.98 176.32
CA LYS A 611 92.62 88.00 175.44
C LYS A 611 93.84 88.69 176.06
N ILE A 612 93.66 89.72 176.87
CA ILE A 612 94.74 90.38 177.61
C ILE A 612 95.23 89.48 178.75
N ARG A 613 94.36 88.71 179.41
CA ARG A 613 94.75 87.68 180.39
C ARG A 613 95.47 86.49 179.72
N GLU A 614 95.01 86.04 178.55
CA GLU A 614 95.66 85.02 177.74
C GLU A 614 97.05 85.48 177.29
N VAL A 615 97.17 86.69 176.71
CA VAL A 615 98.46 87.27 176.31
C VAL A 615 99.39 87.51 177.50
N ALA A 616 98.87 87.92 178.67
CA ALA A 616 99.65 88.04 179.90
C ALA A 616 100.08 86.68 180.49
N GLN A 617 99.33 85.61 180.27
CA GLN A 617 99.69 84.24 180.66
C GLN A 617 100.60 83.54 179.63
N GLN A 618 100.63 84.00 178.38
CA GLN A 618 101.40 83.39 177.28
C GLN A 618 102.74 84.11 176.96
N GLY A 619 103.13 85.12 177.76
CA GLY A 619 104.54 85.53 177.91
C GLY A 619 105.23 86.19 176.72
N ALA A 620 104.49 86.64 175.70
CA ALA A 620 105.05 87.16 174.44
C ALA A 620 105.51 88.64 174.49
N LEU A 621 106.39 88.99 175.44
CA LEU A 621 107.04 90.31 175.56
C LEU A 621 108.54 90.27 175.16
N GLN A 622 108.85 89.77 173.96
CA GLN A 622 110.10 90.00 173.21
C GLN A 622 109.73 90.02 171.71
N LEU A 623 109.70 91.12 170.94
CA LEU A 623 110.42 92.41 170.89
C LEU A 623 111.83 92.37 170.25
N ILE A 624 111.82 92.09 168.95
CA ILE A 624 112.71 92.51 167.85
C ILE A 624 114.16 92.94 168.22
N PRO A 625 115.14 92.19 167.70
CA PRO A 625 116.28 92.78 167.02
C PRO A 625 116.31 92.50 165.50
N GLN A 626 116.60 93.55 164.72
CA GLN A 626 117.60 93.64 163.63
C GLN A 626 117.88 92.40 162.73
N ASP A 627 117.83 92.48 161.38
CA ASP A 627 117.68 93.63 160.47
C ASP A 627 116.99 93.26 159.12
N GLN A 628 116.45 94.30 158.47
CA GLN A 628 115.85 94.36 157.11
C GLN A 628 114.44 93.76 156.89
N LEU A 629 113.60 94.52 156.17
CA LEU A 629 112.13 94.42 156.17
C LEU A 629 111.59 93.68 154.94
N TRP A 630 110.46 92.98 155.12
CA TRP A 630 109.65 92.37 154.04
C TRP A 630 108.17 92.78 154.15
N SER A 631 107.47 92.82 153.00
CA SER A 631 106.21 93.58 152.83
C SER A 631 104.95 92.73 152.66
N LEU A 632 103.82 93.24 153.19
CA LEU A 632 102.43 92.94 152.76
C LEU A 632 102.12 93.62 151.39
N PRO A 633 100.96 93.40 150.73
CA PRO A 633 99.75 92.58 151.05
C PRO A 633 99.85 91.08 150.63
N SER A 634 98.81 90.22 150.50
CA SER A 634 97.32 90.30 150.66
C SER A 634 96.71 88.89 150.94
N LYS A 635 95.36 88.77 150.95
CA LYS A 635 94.54 87.53 151.01
C LYS A 635 93.42 87.63 149.94
N GLY A 636 92.68 86.58 149.53
CA GLY A 636 92.71 85.13 149.85
C GLY A 636 91.31 84.46 149.82
N THR A 637 91.25 83.14 150.10
CA THR A 637 90.06 82.20 150.24
C THR A 637 89.69 81.44 148.95
N GLN A 638 89.90 80.12 148.71
CA GLN A 638 89.61 78.82 149.40
C GLN A 638 88.11 78.39 149.40
N GLY A 639 87.71 77.12 149.17
CA GLY A 639 88.45 75.89 148.78
C GLY A 639 87.57 74.60 148.76
N ALA A 640 88.17 73.42 148.43
CA ALA A 640 87.63 72.01 148.45
C ALA A 640 86.44 71.66 147.49
N ALA A 641 86.42 70.62 146.64
CA ALA A 641 86.74 69.15 146.70
C ALA A 641 85.58 68.29 147.26
N SER A 642 85.04 67.21 146.64
CA SER A 642 85.67 66.04 145.95
C SER A 642 84.71 65.35 144.89
N PRO A 643 84.69 64.01 144.61
CA PRO A 643 85.54 63.32 143.61
C PRO A 643 84.86 62.33 142.59
N VAL A 644 85.53 62.09 141.43
CA VAL A 644 85.85 60.81 140.71
C VAL A 644 84.76 59.72 140.39
N GLN A 645 84.96 59.01 139.24
CA GLN A 645 84.20 57.89 138.59
C GLN A 645 83.03 58.33 137.65
N ALA A 646 82.69 57.63 136.54
CA ALA A 646 83.09 56.28 136.07
C ALA A 646 83.31 56.10 134.53
N GLN A 647 83.93 54.95 134.23
CA GLN A 647 84.29 54.20 133.01
C GLN A 647 83.38 54.15 131.73
N ARG A 648 84.05 54.03 130.56
CA ARG A 648 83.79 53.15 129.36
C ARG A 648 82.45 53.36 128.58
N VAL A 649 82.22 52.88 127.34
CA VAL A 649 82.87 51.89 126.42
C VAL A 649 82.97 52.45 124.97
N SER A 650 83.87 51.85 124.17
CA SER A 650 84.17 51.93 122.72
C SER A 650 83.02 52.12 121.70
N PRO A 651 83.31 52.34 120.40
CA PRO A 651 84.63 52.61 119.78
C PRO A 651 84.76 54.00 119.12
#